data_AF-A0A813GRL0-F1
#
_entry.id   AF-A0A813GRL0-F1
#
_cell.length_a   1.000
_cell.length_b   1.000
_cell.length_c   1.000
_cell.angle_alpha   90.00
_cell.angle_beta   90.00
_cell.angle_gamma   90.00
#
_symmetry.space_group_name_H-M   'P 1'
#
loop_
_entity.id
_entity.type
_entity.pdbx_description
1 polymer ?
#
loop_
_entity_poly.entity_id
_entity_poly.type
_entity_poly.pdbx_seq_one_letter_code
_entity_poly.pdbx_strand_id
1 'polypeptide(L)'
;MAMGMDIVNHYAALDIEDDNADEVVIKKAYRKLVLRWHPDKHPENRDEAEEKIRAINNAYEVLGNPTKRSTYDLQKRAVKRRKQGFGPPPPTGAPRMRIPKEFMIMPIGFPDKFVRYANTRLFVHSRRDAAAADVEFQAFFEDTKWSLWWLPDVNNMCRVRALGSKARGEKMGAAAGLCGGLNLSFFIDPASPTDSEVCLEDARKGEKVDKVNFIAVSSPAYEGAFRFEAAYRKGYYLTFLPPGHLRVAPYGEDSDKGVADFALVDFGIMFKFIEMEEVLEPSVAAYPDGVTLAELRKDPNILLYFKNILQKPVWDNEDFITYFEGHWETWEFNKDTQTVRLRTKEEKLSQLLNSARDVDSVSAVIAGAVSEELCKLPLPAAARALVVLAAAPRDSEGLDISKTINRISAQKKLLACLGGVLLAATNGGDAVLPVIDLLDMADLACAVGGASPAPDLLQTRQAAQQTVADLIFRQLKSNKSKLSASTLGRVLRLPGAGRLDSVLASVCQPLVTEVMLDEAQEMVRSAGASGCSEVANTFATSALLMLDTRHPEPSTEEQLRVLCSLGSAGASLEDVSSRLATLAPAAQAEALADAVLALGERGFTSETLADAARSLSQKPQLAALPQQRLLELAVASTKSASLAPVVGAVARQAGANAANWPVTDLVRLLLAVAKAKKALEPGEKADLLKRVAVVVTPELGTLLAADVIKLVLAVSGDGRSDLLEAAAEEAIERRISGFPPAQLLMLTQGVVQGLGAHDLVRKLTDFWAESLKDSKGSGGAWDSDDEVTKKRRELEQKSRLSADQLVQLSRVTAPVGTRSLIDAIGSQLVSRAKELTEAGRKALEVQLGPDGSLAQCSRKDRLKRAVAPGGSKSRSRSRRHSRSKSRRSERGRSKSRRSEKGRRGRSRSRSRERGRDRRR
;
A
#
# COMPACT_ATOMS: atom_id res chain seq x y z
N MET A 1 18.27 10.31 -30.94
CA MET A 1 17.19 9.99 -31.91
C MET A 1 16.16 11.10 -31.86
N ALA A 2 15.96 11.85 -32.95
CA ALA A 2 14.90 12.86 -33.03
C ALA A 2 13.60 12.14 -33.39
N MET A 3 12.56 12.25 -32.56
CA MET A 3 11.23 11.77 -32.92
C MET A 3 10.74 12.55 -34.14
N GLY A 4 10.68 11.89 -35.29
CA GLY A 4 10.06 12.44 -36.48
C GLY A 4 8.59 12.65 -36.21
N MET A 5 8.13 13.90 -36.28
CA MET A 5 6.69 14.21 -36.32
C MET A 5 6.18 13.83 -37.72
N ASP A 6 5.87 12.56 -37.92
CA ASP A 6 5.12 12.08 -39.09
C ASP A 6 3.62 12.34 -38.86
N ILE A 7 2.97 13.05 -39.78
CA ILE A 7 1.52 13.27 -39.73
C ILE A 7 0.82 11.93 -39.99
N VAL A 8 -0.12 11.56 -39.11
CA VAL A 8 -0.96 10.36 -39.26
C VAL A 8 -1.71 10.41 -40.61
N ASN A 9 -1.65 9.32 -41.37
CA ASN A 9 -2.28 9.25 -42.70
C ASN A 9 -3.76 8.81 -42.59
N HIS A 10 -4.68 9.77 -42.49
CA HIS A 10 -6.11 9.51 -42.35
C HIS A 10 -6.75 8.89 -43.61
N TYR A 11 -6.23 9.18 -44.81
CA TYR A 11 -6.73 8.54 -46.04
C TYR A 11 -6.41 7.05 -46.05
N ALA A 12 -5.19 6.67 -45.64
CA ALA A 12 -4.80 5.27 -45.50
C ALA A 12 -5.60 4.54 -44.42
N ALA A 13 -5.94 5.21 -43.31
CA ALA A 13 -6.79 4.63 -42.26
C ALA A 13 -8.23 4.32 -42.74
N LEU A 14 -8.70 5.01 -43.78
CA LEU A 14 -9.98 4.73 -44.45
C LEU A 14 -9.84 3.85 -45.71
N ASP A 15 -8.68 3.24 -45.98
CA ASP A 15 -8.38 2.49 -47.21
C ASP A 15 -8.65 3.31 -48.50
N ILE A 16 -8.31 4.60 -48.50
CA ILE A 16 -8.46 5.50 -49.65
C ILE A 16 -7.08 5.83 -50.22
N GLU A 17 -6.85 5.47 -51.49
CA GLU A 17 -5.55 5.68 -52.18
C GLU A 17 -5.39 7.10 -52.75
N ASP A 18 -6.48 7.78 -53.10
CA ASP A 18 -6.47 9.11 -53.72
C ASP A 18 -6.83 10.22 -52.70
N ASP A 19 -5.90 11.16 -52.50
CA ASP A 19 -6.06 12.33 -51.64
C ASP A 19 -7.17 13.29 -52.14
N ASN A 20 -7.58 13.18 -53.42
CA ASN A 20 -8.67 13.94 -54.01
C ASN A 20 -10.05 13.26 -53.90
N ALA A 21 -10.19 12.18 -53.12
CA ALA A 21 -11.45 11.44 -53.03
C ALA A 21 -12.65 12.33 -52.64
N ASP A 22 -13.79 12.17 -53.31
CA ASP A 22 -15.00 12.92 -52.97
C ASP A 22 -15.58 12.51 -51.61
N GLU A 23 -16.37 13.38 -50.99
CA GLU A 23 -16.99 13.12 -49.67
C GLU A 23 -17.85 11.85 -49.64
N VAL A 24 -18.48 11.51 -50.77
CA VAL A 24 -19.28 10.29 -50.92
C VAL A 24 -18.41 9.05 -50.78
N VAL A 25 -17.19 9.08 -51.31
CA VAL A 25 -16.22 7.97 -51.22
C VAL A 25 -15.74 7.80 -49.78
N ILE A 26 -15.41 8.91 -49.11
CA ILE A 26 -14.98 8.92 -47.71
C ILE A 26 -16.07 8.31 -46.80
N LYS A 27 -17.32 8.76 -46.98
CA LYS A 27 -18.47 8.25 -46.22
C LYS A 27 -18.72 6.76 -46.48
N LYS A 28 -18.63 6.32 -47.74
CA LYS A 28 -18.82 4.90 -48.10
C LYS A 28 -17.73 4.01 -47.52
N ALA A 29 -16.48 4.48 -47.54
CA ALA A 29 -15.34 3.79 -46.95
C ALA A 29 -15.52 3.63 -45.43
N TYR A 30 -15.90 4.70 -44.73
CA TYR A 30 -16.18 4.68 -43.30
C TYR A 30 -17.27 3.65 -42.94
N ARG A 31 -18.44 3.71 -43.58
CA ARG A 31 -19.55 2.75 -43.34
C ARG A 31 -19.10 1.30 -43.54
N LYS A 32 -18.34 1.03 -44.61
CA LYS A 32 -17.82 -0.32 -44.91
C LYS A 32 -16.85 -0.80 -43.83
N LEU A 33 -15.97 0.06 -43.36
CA LEU A 33 -14.92 -0.28 -42.40
C LEU A 33 -15.46 -0.46 -40.98
N VAL A 34 -16.40 0.37 -40.53
CA VAL A 34 -17.08 0.21 -39.23
C VAL A 34 -17.81 -1.15 -39.17
N LEU A 35 -18.60 -1.48 -40.20
CA LEU A 35 -19.31 -2.76 -40.27
C LEU A 35 -18.38 -3.97 -40.39
N ARG A 36 -17.16 -3.77 -40.92
CA ARG A 36 -16.14 -4.81 -41.05
C ARG A 36 -15.41 -5.03 -39.75
N TRP A 37 -15.05 -3.98 -39.02
CA TRP A 37 -14.21 -4.03 -37.82
C TRP A 37 -15.00 -3.89 -36.51
N HIS A 38 -16.32 -4.03 -36.55
CA HIS A 38 -17.14 -4.03 -35.33
C HIS A 38 -16.74 -5.18 -34.38
N PRO A 39 -16.57 -4.92 -33.07
CA PRO A 39 -16.07 -5.93 -32.11
C PRO A 39 -16.93 -7.20 -32.04
N ASP A 40 -18.26 -7.09 -32.24
CA ASP A 40 -19.16 -8.26 -32.24
C ASP A 40 -18.88 -9.25 -33.38
N LYS A 41 -18.27 -8.80 -34.48
CA LYS A 41 -17.95 -9.68 -35.62
C LYS A 41 -16.56 -10.31 -35.53
N HIS A 42 -15.72 -9.84 -34.60
CA HIS A 42 -14.36 -10.34 -34.36
C HIS A 42 -14.18 -10.77 -32.90
N PRO A 43 -14.90 -11.82 -32.44
CA PRO A 43 -14.79 -12.31 -31.08
C PRO A 43 -13.45 -12.99 -30.79
N GLU A 44 -12.58 -13.26 -31.76
CA GLU A 44 -11.25 -13.85 -31.51
C GLU A 44 -10.14 -12.78 -31.49
N ASN A 45 -10.19 -11.80 -32.40
CA ASN A 45 -9.20 -10.73 -32.57
C ASN A 45 -9.81 -9.34 -32.28
N ARG A 46 -10.43 -9.19 -31.11
CA ARG A 46 -11.17 -7.97 -30.74
C ARG A 46 -10.25 -6.76 -30.59
N ASP A 47 -9.06 -6.93 -30.02
CA ASP A 47 -8.12 -5.82 -29.75
C ASP A 47 -7.65 -5.13 -31.04
N GLU A 48 -7.29 -5.91 -32.06
CA GLU A 48 -6.94 -5.37 -33.38
C GLU A 48 -8.12 -4.65 -34.05
N ALA A 49 -9.33 -5.14 -33.83
CA ALA A 49 -10.55 -4.54 -34.36
C ALA A 49 -10.84 -3.19 -33.68
N GLU A 50 -10.63 -3.09 -32.36
CA GLU A 50 -10.79 -1.87 -31.58
C GLU A 50 -9.74 -0.81 -31.95
N GLU A 51 -8.47 -1.19 -32.12
CA GLU A 51 -7.43 -0.23 -32.56
C GLU A 51 -7.74 0.32 -33.96
N LYS A 52 -8.15 -0.55 -34.88
CA LYS A 52 -8.56 -0.16 -36.23
C LYS A 52 -9.80 0.73 -36.22
N ILE A 53 -10.83 0.39 -35.45
CA ILE A 53 -12.07 1.19 -35.41
C ILE A 53 -11.80 2.58 -34.83
N ARG A 54 -10.92 2.70 -33.83
CA ARG A 54 -10.49 4.00 -33.29
C ARG A 54 -9.76 4.83 -34.34
N ALA A 55 -8.84 4.22 -35.09
CA ALA A 55 -8.16 4.89 -36.19
C ALA A 55 -9.13 5.32 -37.31
N ILE A 56 -10.12 4.47 -37.64
CA ILE A 56 -11.17 4.75 -38.63
C ILE A 56 -12.06 5.92 -38.20
N ASN A 57 -12.51 5.94 -36.93
CA ASN A 57 -13.32 7.03 -36.38
C ASN A 57 -12.55 8.35 -36.41
N ASN A 58 -11.31 8.37 -35.91
CA ASN A 58 -10.44 9.56 -35.96
C ASN A 58 -10.23 10.08 -37.39
N ALA A 59 -10.03 9.17 -38.35
CA ALA A 59 -9.86 9.54 -39.75
C ALA A 59 -11.14 10.15 -40.35
N TYR A 60 -12.31 9.59 -40.03
CA TYR A 60 -13.59 10.12 -40.49
C TYR A 60 -13.94 11.47 -39.84
N GLU A 61 -13.61 11.69 -38.57
CA GLU A 61 -13.78 12.98 -37.89
C GLU A 61 -13.02 14.11 -38.59
N VAL A 62 -11.82 13.82 -39.11
CA VAL A 62 -10.97 14.79 -39.83
C VAL A 62 -11.41 14.96 -41.28
N LEU A 63 -11.56 13.85 -42.02
CA LEU A 63 -11.80 13.88 -43.47
C LEU A 63 -13.26 14.13 -43.84
N GLY A 64 -14.22 13.81 -42.96
CA GLY A 64 -15.65 13.99 -43.18
C GLY A 64 -16.12 15.46 -43.06
N ASN A 65 -15.34 16.31 -42.40
CA ASN A 65 -15.60 17.75 -42.30
C ASN A 65 -14.78 18.50 -43.36
N PRO A 66 -15.41 19.25 -44.29
CA PRO A 66 -14.71 19.90 -45.41
C PRO A 66 -13.61 20.87 -44.97
N THR A 67 -13.83 21.57 -43.85
CA THR A 67 -12.86 22.56 -43.34
C THR A 67 -11.70 21.88 -42.62
N LYS A 68 -11.96 20.85 -41.81
CA LYS A 68 -10.90 20.06 -41.15
C LYS A 68 -10.05 19.34 -42.21
N ARG A 69 -10.68 18.76 -43.23
CA ARG A 69 -10.01 18.14 -44.38
C ARG A 69 -9.10 19.12 -45.12
N SER A 70 -9.61 20.31 -45.49
CA SER A 70 -8.80 21.31 -46.18
C SER A 70 -7.56 21.73 -45.38
N THR A 71 -7.69 21.80 -44.06
CA THR A 71 -6.58 22.14 -43.15
C THR A 71 -5.57 21.00 -43.08
N TYR A 72 -6.04 19.76 -42.96
CA TYR A 72 -5.23 18.55 -42.98
C TYR A 72 -4.46 18.39 -44.30
N ASP A 73 -5.11 18.58 -45.45
CA ASP A 73 -4.48 18.47 -46.77
C ASP A 73 -3.38 19.53 -46.96
N LEU A 74 -3.61 20.75 -46.47
CA LEU A 74 -2.60 21.82 -46.47
C LEU A 74 -1.38 21.42 -45.63
N GLN A 75 -1.60 20.86 -44.43
CA GLN A 75 -0.54 20.39 -43.55
C GLN A 75 0.26 19.22 -44.16
N LYS A 76 -0.41 18.22 -44.74
CA LYS A 76 0.22 17.08 -45.40
C LYS A 76 1.13 17.52 -46.56
N ARG A 77 0.67 18.47 -47.40
CA ARG A 77 1.47 19.05 -48.49
C ARG A 77 2.71 19.77 -47.99
N ALA A 78 2.61 20.51 -46.89
CA ALA A 78 3.71 21.26 -46.33
C ALA A 78 4.79 20.37 -45.66
N VAL A 79 4.40 19.29 -44.95
CA VAL A 79 5.36 18.29 -44.46
C VAL A 79 6.08 17.59 -45.62
N LYS A 80 5.37 17.31 -46.73
CA LYS A 80 5.98 16.78 -47.95
C LYS A 80 7.01 17.74 -48.56
N ARG A 81 6.74 19.05 -48.59
CA ARG A 81 7.71 20.09 -49.03
C ARG A 81 8.93 20.18 -48.12
N ARG A 82 8.76 20.09 -46.80
CA ARG A 82 9.87 20.07 -45.83
C ARG A 82 10.79 18.85 -46.04
N LYS A 83 10.21 17.66 -46.27
CA LYS A 83 10.97 16.44 -46.60
C LYS A 83 11.73 16.54 -47.94
N GLN A 84 11.31 17.44 -48.84
CA GLN A 84 11.94 17.69 -50.14
C GLN A 84 13.05 18.75 -50.11
N GLY A 85 13.42 19.28 -48.94
CA GLY A 85 14.61 20.14 -48.79
C GLY A 85 14.48 21.57 -49.32
N PHE A 86 13.27 22.05 -49.58
CA PHE A 86 13.07 23.46 -49.98
C PHE A 86 13.28 24.42 -48.79
N GLY A 87 14.28 25.28 -48.89
CA GLY A 87 14.52 26.43 -48.00
C GLY A 87 13.74 27.69 -48.44
N PRO A 88 13.59 28.70 -47.56
CA PRO A 88 12.79 29.88 -47.87
C PRO A 88 13.37 30.77 -48.99
N PRO A 89 12.52 31.43 -49.79
CA PRO A 89 12.94 32.54 -50.64
C PRO A 89 13.36 33.77 -49.79
N PRO A 90 14.27 34.63 -50.29
CA PRO A 90 14.75 35.81 -49.57
C PRO A 90 13.63 36.85 -49.32
N PRO A 91 13.72 37.65 -48.24
CA PRO A 91 12.68 38.58 -47.84
C PRO A 91 12.74 39.86 -48.66
N THR A 92 12.17 39.86 -49.87
CA THR A 92 11.96 41.08 -50.66
C THR A 92 10.50 41.21 -51.05
N GLY A 93 9.79 42.10 -50.34
CA GLY A 93 8.44 42.56 -50.67
C GLY A 93 7.36 41.98 -49.74
N ALA A 94 6.77 42.82 -48.89
CA ALA A 94 5.69 42.42 -47.99
C ALA A 94 4.37 42.22 -48.74
N PRO A 95 3.78 41.01 -48.78
CA PRO A 95 2.33 40.91 -48.88
C PRO A 95 1.77 41.35 -47.52
N ARG A 96 0.94 42.40 -47.49
CA ARG A 96 0.09 42.67 -46.31
C ARG A 96 -0.90 41.52 -46.19
N MET A 97 -0.50 40.45 -45.51
CA MET A 97 -1.30 39.25 -45.28
C MET A 97 -2.56 39.60 -44.46
N ARG A 98 -3.71 39.03 -44.81
CA ARG A 98 -4.97 39.23 -44.09
C ARG A 98 -4.96 38.37 -42.82
N ILE A 99 -4.68 38.98 -41.66
CA ILE A 99 -4.87 38.37 -40.34
C ILE A 99 -6.29 38.69 -39.87
N PRO A 100 -7.07 37.71 -39.36
CA PRO A 100 -8.37 37.98 -38.75
C PRO A 100 -8.25 38.96 -37.58
N LYS A 101 -9.28 39.78 -37.34
CA LYS A 101 -9.28 40.72 -36.19
C LYS A 101 -9.23 39.97 -34.85
N GLU A 102 -9.90 38.84 -34.79
CA GLU A 102 -9.97 37.94 -33.64
C GLU A 102 -9.63 36.53 -34.14
N PHE A 103 -8.67 35.87 -33.51
CA PHE A 103 -8.20 34.55 -33.94
C PHE A 103 -7.83 33.65 -32.78
N MET A 104 -7.76 32.36 -33.04
CA MET A 104 -7.17 31.34 -32.17
C MET A 104 -5.78 30.99 -32.70
N ILE A 105 -4.82 30.74 -31.81
CA ILE A 105 -3.46 30.34 -32.17
C ILE A 105 -3.37 28.82 -32.11
N MET A 106 -3.06 28.18 -33.23
CA MET A 106 -2.98 26.72 -33.36
C MET A 106 -1.56 26.31 -33.80
N PRO A 107 -0.82 25.51 -33.00
CA PRO A 107 0.48 25.00 -33.43
C PRO A 107 0.31 24.03 -34.61
N ILE A 108 1.15 24.20 -35.63
CA ILE A 108 1.13 23.35 -36.80
C ILE A 108 1.53 21.91 -36.41
N GLY A 109 0.72 20.95 -36.84
CA GLY A 109 0.85 19.53 -36.49
C GLY A 109 -0.15 19.04 -35.43
N PHE A 110 -0.89 19.94 -34.78
CA PHE A 110 -1.90 19.60 -33.76
C PHE A 110 -3.21 20.36 -34.05
N PRO A 111 -4.05 19.87 -34.99
CA PRO A 111 -5.20 20.61 -35.53
C PRO A 111 -6.37 20.82 -34.57
N ASP A 112 -6.32 20.20 -33.39
CA ASP A 112 -7.31 20.22 -32.32
C ASP A 112 -6.83 20.97 -31.07
N LYS A 113 -5.55 21.36 -31.01
CA LYS A 113 -4.97 22.05 -29.86
C LYS A 113 -4.86 23.55 -30.11
N PHE A 114 -5.28 24.34 -29.14
CA PHE A 114 -5.24 25.80 -29.21
C PHE A 114 -4.48 26.39 -28.02
N VAL A 115 -3.83 27.53 -28.25
CA VAL A 115 -3.23 28.30 -27.16
C VAL A 115 -4.35 28.96 -26.37
N ARG A 116 -4.52 28.49 -25.13
CA ARG A 116 -5.46 29.01 -24.14
C ARG A 116 -4.72 29.76 -23.04
N TYR A 117 -5.36 30.76 -22.48
CA TYR A 117 -4.91 31.37 -21.23
C TYR A 117 -5.85 31.06 -20.07
N ALA A 118 -5.29 30.91 -18.87
CA ALA A 118 -6.06 30.97 -17.64
C ALA A 118 -5.27 31.80 -16.61
N ASN A 119 -5.84 32.93 -16.19
CA ASN A 119 -5.14 33.97 -15.44
C ASN A 119 -3.88 34.45 -16.18
N THR A 120 -2.69 34.19 -15.64
CA THR A 120 -1.39 34.56 -16.24
C THR A 120 -0.66 33.39 -16.90
N ARG A 121 -1.23 32.17 -16.83
CA ARG A 121 -0.63 30.95 -17.38
C ARG A 121 -1.19 30.64 -18.75
N LEU A 122 -0.35 30.03 -19.57
CA LEU A 122 -0.68 29.57 -20.91
C LEU A 122 -0.69 28.05 -20.96
N PHE A 123 -1.61 27.53 -21.74
CA PHE A 123 -1.76 26.11 -21.98
C PHE A 123 -2.00 25.88 -23.47
N VAL A 124 -1.52 24.76 -24.00
CA VAL A 124 -1.80 24.36 -25.38
C VAL A 124 -2.50 23.02 -25.33
N HIS A 125 -3.80 22.99 -25.54
CA HIS A 125 -4.60 21.79 -25.35
C HIS A 125 -5.85 21.81 -26.21
N SER A 126 -6.43 20.64 -26.42
CA SER A 126 -7.76 20.46 -27.00
C SER A 126 -8.82 20.55 -25.90
N ARG A 127 -10.09 20.49 -26.29
CA ARG A 127 -11.22 20.41 -25.35
C ARG A 127 -11.32 19.06 -24.64
N ARG A 128 -10.82 18.00 -25.28
CA ARG A 128 -10.81 16.62 -24.75
C ARG A 128 -9.66 16.37 -23.76
N ASP A 129 -8.63 17.22 -23.75
CA ASP A 129 -7.52 17.09 -22.81
C ASP A 129 -8.01 17.24 -21.36
N ALA A 130 -7.52 16.41 -20.43
CA ALA A 130 -7.96 16.39 -19.03
C ALA A 130 -7.85 17.77 -18.33
N ALA A 131 -6.88 18.60 -18.73
CA ALA A 131 -6.71 19.96 -18.22
C ALA A 131 -7.83 20.94 -18.66
N ALA A 132 -8.66 20.55 -19.63
CA ALA A 132 -9.81 21.29 -20.14
C ALA A 132 -11.14 20.73 -19.64
N ALA A 133 -11.16 19.56 -19.00
CA ALA A 133 -12.39 18.83 -18.66
C ALA A 133 -13.31 19.59 -17.69
N ASP A 134 -12.74 20.48 -16.85
CA ASP A 134 -13.49 21.31 -15.91
C ASP A 134 -13.90 22.69 -16.49
N VAL A 135 -13.61 22.96 -17.76
CA VAL A 135 -13.88 24.25 -18.41
C VAL A 135 -15.21 24.22 -19.14
N GLU A 136 -16.09 25.18 -18.85
CA GLU A 136 -17.36 25.30 -19.56
C GLU A 136 -17.15 25.47 -21.07
N PHE A 137 -18.07 24.89 -21.86
CA PHE A 137 -18.01 24.85 -23.32
C PHE A 137 -17.70 26.21 -23.96
N GLN A 138 -18.41 27.26 -23.54
CA GLN A 138 -18.24 28.61 -24.08
C GLN A 138 -16.98 29.30 -23.52
N ALA A 139 -16.63 29.04 -22.26
CA ALA A 139 -15.44 29.59 -21.62
C ALA A 139 -14.16 29.10 -22.30
N PHE A 140 -14.12 27.85 -22.77
CA PHE A 140 -12.98 27.33 -23.52
C PHE A 140 -12.64 28.22 -24.73
N PHE A 141 -13.65 28.59 -25.53
CA PHE A 141 -13.42 29.40 -26.71
C PHE A 141 -13.02 30.82 -26.36
N GLU A 142 -13.69 31.46 -25.39
CA GLU A 142 -13.30 32.81 -24.94
C GLU A 142 -11.85 32.88 -24.43
N ASP A 143 -11.40 31.86 -23.70
CA ASP A 143 -10.03 31.75 -23.18
C ASP A 143 -8.97 31.45 -24.28
N THR A 144 -9.39 31.11 -25.51
CA THR A 144 -8.50 30.89 -26.67
C THR A 144 -8.51 32.06 -27.65
N LYS A 145 -9.15 33.16 -27.29
CA LYS A 145 -9.37 34.30 -28.17
C LYS A 145 -8.21 35.29 -28.11
N TRP A 146 -7.59 35.57 -29.26
CA TRP A 146 -6.45 36.46 -29.40
C TRP A 146 -6.71 37.58 -30.41
N SER A 147 -6.00 38.69 -30.25
CA SER A 147 -5.91 39.77 -31.25
C SER A 147 -4.46 40.18 -31.48
N LEU A 148 -4.18 40.70 -32.66
CA LEU A 148 -2.87 41.21 -33.04
C LEU A 148 -2.96 42.70 -33.34
N TRP A 149 -2.07 43.47 -32.71
CA TRP A 149 -1.99 44.92 -32.85
C TRP A 149 -0.65 45.31 -33.47
N TRP A 150 -0.69 45.93 -34.65
CA TRP A 150 0.50 46.46 -35.31
C TRP A 150 0.95 47.77 -34.64
N LEU A 151 2.25 47.92 -34.42
CA LEU A 151 2.83 49.15 -33.88
C LEU A 151 3.09 50.13 -35.03
N PRO A 152 2.54 51.37 -34.99
CA PRO A 152 2.64 52.32 -36.11
C PRO A 152 4.07 52.76 -36.43
N ASP A 153 4.95 52.77 -35.42
CA ASP A 153 6.25 53.45 -35.47
C ASP A 153 7.41 52.52 -35.88
N VAL A 154 7.18 51.20 -36.03
CA VAL A 154 8.24 50.24 -36.39
C VAL A 154 7.71 49.15 -37.33
N ASN A 155 8.34 49.01 -38.50
CA ASN A 155 7.94 48.05 -39.53
C ASN A 155 7.89 46.60 -39.00
N ASN A 156 6.73 45.95 -39.18
CA ASN A 156 6.43 44.55 -38.85
C ASN A 156 6.49 44.16 -37.36
N MET A 157 6.53 45.12 -36.43
CA MET A 157 6.36 44.82 -35.01
C MET A 157 4.88 44.78 -34.62
N CYS A 158 4.52 43.79 -33.80
CA CYS A 158 3.17 43.58 -33.31
C CYS A 158 3.13 43.16 -31.84
N ARG A 159 1.95 43.31 -31.24
CA ARG A 159 1.62 42.76 -29.91
C ARG A 159 0.50 41.74 -30.05
N VAL A 160 0.65 40.60 -29.40
CA VAL A 160 -0.38 39.55 -29.32
C VAL A 160 -1.07 39.64 -27.97
N ARG A 161 -2.39 39.81 -27.98
CA ARG A 161 -3.19 40.10 -26.78
C ARG A 161 -4.28 39.06 -26.57
N ALA A 162 -4.43 38.61 -25.33
CA ALA A 162 -5.53 37.76 -24.88
C ALA A 162 -6.82 38.58 -24.76
N LEU A 163 -7.78 38.37 -25.68
CA LEU A 163 -9.05 39.07 -25.68
C LEU A 163 -9.95 38.53 -24.55
N GLY A 164 -10.56 39.42 -23.76
CA GLY A 164 -11.39 39.06 -22.60
C GLY A 164 -10.64 39.04 -21.25
N SER A 165 -9.30 39.04 -21.27
CA SER A 165 -8.48 39.15 -20.06
C SER A 165 -8.60 40.53 -19.40
N LYS A 166 -8.53 40.58 -18.05
CA LYS A 166 -8.62 41.84 -17.28
C LYS A 166 -7.28 42.21 -16.66
N ALA A 167 -6.81 43.42 -16.94
CA ALA A 167 -5.69 44.01 -16.23
C ALA A 167 -6.09 44.45 -14.81
N ARG A 168 -5.14 44.52 -13.88
CA ARG A 168 -5.41 44.79 -12.45
C ARG A 168 -5.91 46.22 -12.19
N GLY A 169 -7.23 46.45 -12.13
CA GLY A 169 -7.81 47.73 -11.69
C GLY A 169 -8.67 48.48 -12.72
N GLU A 170 -9.23 47.80 -13.73
CA GLU A 170 -10.06 48.45 -14.76
C GLU A 170 -11.56 48.56 -14.41
N LYS A 171 -12.21 49.62 -14.93
CA LYS A 171 -13.67 49.82 -15.00
C LYS A 171 -14.13 49.78 -16.47
N MET A 172 -15.31 49.20 -16.73
CA MET A 172 -15.88 49.07 -18.09
C MET A 172 -16.07 50.43 -18.80
N GLY A 173 -15.63 50.55 -20.05
CA GLY A 173 -15.96 51.68 -20.94
C GLY A 173 -15.04 51.82 -22.17
N ALA A 174 -15.58 52.40 -23.24
CA ALA A 174 -15.00 52.47 -24.60
C ALA A 174 -13.64 53.19 -24.76
N ALA A 175 -13.06 53.74 -23.68
CA ALA A 175 -11.70 54.26 -23.65
C ALA A 175 -10.61 53.16 -23.58
N ALA A 176 -11.00 51.89 -23.49
CA ALA A 176 -10.12 50.72 -23.40
C ALA A 176 -9.32 50.38 -24.68
N GLY A 177 -9.47 51.16 -25.76
CA GLY A 177 -8.82 50.91 -27.06
C GLY A 177 -7.27 50.93 -27.03
N LEU A 178 -6.65 51.48 -25.98
CA LEU A 178 -5.19 51.51 -25.81
C LEU A 178 -4.69 50.74 -24.57
N CYS A 179 -5.55 50.50 -23.59
CA CYS A 179 -5.22 49.87 -22.31
C CYS A 179 -6.37 48.91 -21.95
N GLY A 180 -6.12 47.60 -21.97
CA GLY A 180 -7.12 46.59 -21.63
C GLY A 180 -6.72 45.20 -22.10
N GLY A 181 -6.29 44.36 -21.15
CA GLY A 181 -5.90 42.96 -21.36
C GLY A 181 -4.41 42.66 -21.16
N LEU A 182 -4.08 41.38 -20.97
CA LEU A 182 -2.72 40.88 -20.83
C LEU A 182 -2.10 40.61 -22.22
N ASN A 183 -0.83 40.98 -22.38
CA ASN A 183 -0.04 40.71 -23.58
C ASN A 183 0.76 39.41 -23.41
N LEU A 184 0.92 38.67 -24.51
CA LEU A 184 1.91 37.61 -24.60
C LEU A 184 3.31 38.23 -24.37
N SER A 185 4.13 37.59 -23.53
CA SER A 185 5.44 38.09 -23.11
C SER A 185 6.48 36.97 -23.16
N PHE A 186 7.65 37.27 -23.72
CA PHE A 186 8.81 36.38 -23.71
C PHE A 186 9.70 36.67 -22.52
N PHE A 187 9.86 35.69 -21.64
CA PHE A 187 10.83 35.74 -20.57
C PHE A 187 12.10 35.00 -21.01
N ILE A 188 13.05 35.75 -21.56
CA ILE A 188 14.36 35.22 -21.97
C ILE A 188 15.38 35.49 -20.87
N ASP A 189 15.85 34.44 -20.20
CA ASP A 189 16.94 34.55 -19.22
C ASP A 189 18.29 34.67 -19.96
N PRO A 190 19.03 35.79 -19.79
CA PRO A 190 20.35 35.94 -20.40
C PRO A 190 21.38 34.90 -19.92
N ALA A 191 21.22 34.32 -18.72
CA ALA A 191 22.13 33.34 -18.15
C ALA A 191 21.82 31.89 -18.56
N SER A 192 20.58 31.62 -18.96
CA SER A 192 20.11 30.28 -19.37
C SER A 192 19.08 30.38 -20.52
N PRO A 193 19.54 30.50 -21.78
CA PRO A 193 18.64 30.66 -22.94
C PRO A 193 17.66 29.49 -23.14
N THR A 194 18.01 28.30 -22.65
CA THR A 194 17.24 27.06 -22.77
C THR A 194 16.04 26.97 -21.82
N ASP A 195 15.98 27.83 -20.80
CA ASP A 195 14.90 27.86 -19.80
C ASP A 195 13.96 29.06 -19.99
N SER A 196 13.88 29.58 -21.22
CA SER A 196 13.05 30.74 -21.56
C SER A 196 11.56 30.37 -21.59
N GLU A 197 10.75 31.12 -20.84
CA GLU A 197 9.30 30.88 -20.67
C GLU A 197 8.45 31.90 -21.43
N VAL A 198 7.18 31.54 -21.69
CA VAL A 198 6.17 32.42 -22.27
C VAL A 198 5.05 32.62 -21.25
N CYS A 199 4.75 33.87 -20.93
CA CYS A 199 3.77 34.25 -19.92
C CYS A 199 2.86 35.39 -20.41
N LEU A 200 1.82 35.70 -19.64
CA LEU A 200 0.99 36.88 -19.84
C LEU A 200 1.37 38.00 -18.87
N GLU A 201 1.61 39.21 -19.38
CA GLU A 201 1.97 40.40 -18.58
C GLU A 201 1.05 41.61 -18.87
N ASP A 202 0.93 42.51 -17.88
CA ASP A 202 0.06 43.70 -17.92
C ASP A 202 0.79 44.88 -18.59
N ALA A 203 0.16 45.49 -19.59
CA ALA A 203 0.74 46.56 -20.40
C ALA A 203 0.44 47.95 -19.81
N ARG A 204 1.34 48.50 -18.99
CA ARG A 204 1.19 49.86 -18.42
C ARG A 204 2.45 50.71 -18.54
N LYS A 205 2.30 52.01 -18.27
CA LYS A 205 3.40 52.98 -18.09
C LYS A 205 4.53 52.38 -17.22
N GLY A 206 5.70 52.14 -17.83
CA GLY A 206 6.82 51.40 -17.22
C GLY A 206 7.09 50.01 -17.84
N GLU A 207 6.38 49.65 -18.91
CA GLU A 207 6.47 48.37 -19.64
C GLU A 207 7.90 48.03 -20.07
N LYS A 208 8.30 46.77 -19.86
CA LYS A 208 9.50 46.18 -20.46
C LYS A 208 9.19 45.82 -21.90
N VAL A 209 9.23 46.84 -22.76
CA VAL A 209 8.89 46.78 -24.19
C VAL A 209 9.68 45.67 -24.92
N ASP A 210 10.86 45.33 -24.40
CA ASP A 210 11.74 44.24 -24.84
C ASP A 210 11.12 42.85 -24.78
N LYS A 211 10.07 42.63 -23.97
CA LYS A 211 9.48 41.31 -23.73
C LYS A 211 8.16 41.04 -24.45
N VAL A 212 7.36 42.08 -24.70
CA VAL A 212 5.96 41.96 -25.18
C VAL A 212 5.78 42.29 -26.67
N ASN A 213 6.82 42.83 -27.31
CA ASN A 213 6.79 43.13 -28.73
C ASN A 213 7.38 41.97 -29.54
N PHE A 214 6.64 41.54 -30.56
CA PHE A 214 7.02 40.47 -31.46
C PHE A 214 7.15 40.97 -32.89
N ILE A 215 7.87 40.22 -33.72
CA ILE A 215 7.85 40.33 -35.17
C ILE A 215 7.12 39.09 -35.68
N ALA A 216 5.99 39.29 -36.36
CA ALA A 216 5.27 38.22 -37.02
C ALA A 216 5.94 37.95 -38.38
N VAL A 217 6.59 36.80 -38.50
CA VAL A 217 7.30 36.36 -39.70
C VAL A 217 6.44 35.31 -40.40
N SER A 218 6.21 35.47 -41.71
CA SER A 218 5.53 34.44 -42.50
C SER A 218 6.30 33.12 -42.41
N SER A 219 5.59 32.02 -42.17
CA SER A 219 6.24 30.71 -42.08
C SER A 219 6.91 30.36 -43.42
N PRO A 220 8.17 29.92 -43.42
CA PRO A 220 8.86 29.49 -44.63
C PRO A 220 8.38 28.12 -45.13
N ALA A 221 7.74 27.33 -44.27
CA ALA A 221 7.32 25.95 -44.56
C ALA A 221 5.81 25.83 -44.81
N TYR A 222 4.99 26.71 -44.22
CA TYR A 222 3.53 26.61 -44.25
C TYR A 222 2.89 27.90 -44.75
N GLU A 223 2.27 27.85 -45.92
CA GLU A 223 1.57 29.00 -46.50
C GLU A 223 0.41 29.45 -45.59
N GLY A 224 0.38 30.74 -45.24
CA GLY A 224 -0.63 31.32 -44.34
C GLY A 224 -0.36 31.13 -42.83
N ALA A 225 0.71 30.44 -42.43
CA ALA A 225 1.13 30.33 -41.03
C ALA A 225 2.19 31.38 -40.65
N PHE A 226 2.42 31.52 -39.34
CA PHE A 226 3.30 32.54 -38.77
C PHE A 226 4.30 31.94 -37.78
N ARG A 227 5.47 32.57 -37.70
CA ARG A 227 6.41 32.48 -36.59
C ARG A 227 6.41 33.81 -35.84
N PHE A 228 6.48 33.74 -34.52
CA PHE A 228 6.60 34.93 -33.69
C PHE A 228 8.02 35.04 -33.16
N GLU A 229 8.76 36.05 -33.62
CA GLU A 229 10.13 36.36 -33.20
C GLU A 229 10.13 37.46 -32.14
N ALA A 230 11.07 37.41 -31.19
CA ALA A 230 11.25 38.46 -30.20
C ALA A 230 11.77 39.75 -30.88
N ALA A 231 11.07 40.88 -30.73
CA ALA A 231 11.44 42.11 -31.45
C ALA A 231 12.83 42.66 -31.05
N TYR A 232 13.22 42.50 -29.80
CA TYR A 232 14.46 43.06 -29.24
C TYR A 232 15.58 42.02 -29.06
N ARG A 233 15.30 40.74 -29.36
CA ARG A 233 16.26 39.62 -29.31
C ARG A 233 16.12 38.76 -30.56
N LYS A 234 16.72 39.24 -31.66
CA LYS A 234 16.65 38.54 -32.96
C LYS A 234 17.13 37.09 -32.86
N GLY A 235 16.47 36.20 -33.59
CA GLY A 235 16.76 34.77 -33.62
C GLY A 235 16.08 33.95 -32.52
N TYR A 236 15.29 34.54 -31.63
CA TYR A 236 14.49 33.83 -30.62
C TYR A 236 13.01 33.77 -31.03
N TYR A 237 12.45 32.57 -31.10
CA TYR A 237 11.09 32.32 -31.61
C TYR A 237 10.18 31.61 -30.60
N LEU A 238 8.88 31.89 -30.71
CA LEU A 238 7.84 31.11 -30.02
C LEU A 238 7.89 29.64 -30.47
N THR A 239 7.81 28.74 -29.50
CA THR A 239 8.01 27.30 -29.65
C THR A 239 6.91 26.56 -28.88
N PHE A 240 6.46 25.43 -29.43
CA PHE A 240 5.54 24.50 -28.76
C PHE A 240 6.28 23.22 -28.35
N LEU A 241 6.23 22.88 -27.06
CA LEU A 241 6.72 21.63 -26.51
C LEU A 241 5.53 20.73 -26.10
N PRO A 242 5.31 19.61 -26.82
CA PRO A 242 4.29 18.65 -26.44
C PRO A 242 4.52 18.11 -25.00
N PRO A 243 3.47 17.84 -24.21
CA PRO A 243 2.06 17.80 -24.62
C PRO A 243 1.27 19.12 -24.51
N GLY A 244 1.84 20.22 -24.00
CA GLY A 244 1.00 21.40 -23.73
C GLY A 244 1.66 22.73 -23.35
N HIS A 245 2.97 22.91 -23.55
CA HIS A 245 3.68 24.11 -23.08
C HIS A 245 4.24 24.96 -24.22
N LEU A 246 4.15 26.29 -24.06
CA LEU A 246 4.84 27.25 -24.91
C LEU A 246 6.19 27.64 -24.28
N ARG A 247 7.21 27.82 -25.12
CA ARG A 247 8.53 28.31 -24.74
C ARG A 247 9.08 29.25 -25.81
N VAL A 248 10.22 29.86 -25.51
CA VAL A 248 11.01 30.63 -26.48
C VAL A 248 12.33 29.90 -26.72
N ALA A 249 12.75 29.77 -27.99
CA ALA A 249 13.99 29.08 -28.33
C ALA A 249 14.78 29.83 -29.44
N PRO A 250 16.13 29.79 -29.40
CA PRO A 250 16.97 30.35 -30.45
C PRO A 250 16.96 29.48 -31.73
N TYR A 251 17.22 30.09 -32.88
CA TYR A 251 17.34 29.45 -34.20
C TYR A 251 18.82 29.27 -34.62
N GLY A 252 19.30 28.04 -34.86
CA GLY A 252 20.71 27.75 -35.22
C GLY A 252 21.07 26.25 -35.40
N GLU A 253 22.22 25.98 -36.04
CA GLU A 253 22.62 24.71 -36.72
C GLU A 253 22.70 23.42 -35.85
N ASP A 254 22.66 23.49 -34.52
CA ASP A 254 22.65 22.31 -33.64
C ASP A 254 21.39 22.17 -32.75
N SER A 255 20.44 23.10 -32.82
CA SER A 255 19.25 23.16 -31.93
C SER A 255 17.92 23.18 -32.68
N ASP A 256 17.84 22.46 -33.79
CA ASP A 256 16.77 22.54 -34.80
C ASP A 256 15.41 21.89 -34.38
N LYS A 257 15.12 21.78 -33.07
CA LYS A 257 13.98 20.99 -32.56
C LYS A 257 12.83 21.80 -31.95
N GLY A 258 12.92 23.13 -31.90
CA GLY A 258 11.98 23.95 -31.14
C GLY A 258 10.99 24.79 -31.95
N VAL A 259 11.42 25.44 -33.03
CA VAL A 259 10.60 26.52 -33.60
C VAL A 259 9.30 25.99 -34.20
N ALA A 260 8.18 26.37 -33.58
CA ALA A 260 6.85 25.98 -34.02
C ALA A 260 6.28 27.04 -34.96
N ASP A 261 5.69 26.59 -36.05
CA ASP A 261 4.85 27.41 -36.91
C ASP A 261 3.42 27.40 -36.34
N PHE A 262 2.72 28.52 -36.40
CA PHE A 262 1.36 28.66 -35.88
C PHE A 262 0.39 29.12 -36.99
N ALA A 263 -0.74 28.43 -37.10
CA ALA A 263 -1.87 28.92 -37.89
C ALA A 263 -2.70 29.88 -37.03
N LEU A 264 -3.11 31.02 -37.62
CA LEU A 264 -4.04 31.95 -36.99
C LEU A 264 -5.43 31.68 -37.56
N VAL A 265 -6.22 30.94 -36.79
CA VAL A 265 -7.55 30.49 -37.19
C VAL A 265 -8.56 31.58 -36.83
N ASP A 266 -9.38 32.01 -37.79
CA ASP A 266 -10.42 33.02 -37.53
C ASP A 266 -11.37 32.53 -36.40
N PHE A 267 -11.55 33.36 -35.37
CA PHE A 267 -12.43 33.02 -34.25
C PHE A 267 -13.88 32.81 -34.71
N GLY A 268 -14.31 33.51 -35.76
CA GLY A 268 -15.63 33.37 -36.37
C GLY A 268 -15.88 32.01 -37.03
N ILE A 269 -14.89 31.11 -37.09
CA ILE A 269 -15.06 29.71 -37.53
C ILE A 269 -14.74 28.70 -36.43
N MET A 270 -14.59 29.13 -35.17
CA MET A 270 -14.24 28.27 -34.02
C MET A 270 -15.19 27.08 -33.84
N PHE A 271 -16.48 27.28 -34.14
CA PHE A 271 -17.50 26.23 -34.03
C PHE A 271 -17.23 25.05 -34.96
N LYS A 272 -16.41 25.22 -36.01
CA LYS A 272 -16.06 24.14 -36.93
C LYS A 272 -15.12 23.09 -36.33
N PHE A 273 -14.54 23.36 -35.16
CA PHE A 273 -13.70 22.41 -34.43
C PHE A 273 -14.51 21.51 -33.50
N ILE A 274 -15.78 21.85 -33.21
CA ILE A 274 -16.69 21.06 -32.40
C ILE A 274 -16.88 19.68 -33.06
N GLU A 275 -16.73 18.63 -32.27
CA GLU A 275 -16.92 17.25 -32.70
C GLU A 275 -18.37 16.82 -32.52
N MET A 276 -18.75 15.77 -33.24
CA MET A 276 -20.12 15.31 -33.20
C MET A 276 -20.50 14.76 -31.82
N GLU A 277 -19.59 14.04 -31.18
CA GLU A 277 -19.76 13.52 -29.83
C GLU A 277 -20.10 14.63 -28.82
N GLU A 278 -19.48 15.80 -28.93
CA GLU A 278 -19.69 16.94 -28.02
C GLU A 278 -21.09 17.55 -28.13
N VAL A 279 -21.76 17.35 -29.26
CA VAL A 279 -23.16 17.77 -29.46
C VAL A 279 -24.12 16.65 -29.05
N LEU A 280 -23.74 15.40 -29.32
CA LEU A 280 -24.58 14.23 -29.01
C LEU A 280 -24.62 13.93 -27.50
N GLU A 281 -23.52 14.08 -26.77
CA GLU A 281 -23.44 13.73 -25.34
C GLU A 281 -24.46 14.49 -24.51
N PRO A 282 -24.55 15.84 -24.56
CA PRO A 282 -25.55 16.56 -23.79
C PRO A 282 -26.99 16.22 -24.20
N SER A 283 -27.24 16.03 -25.50
CA SER A 283 -28.57 15.71 -26.02
C SER A 283 -29.05 14.31 -25.64
N VAL A 284 -28.15 13.32 -25.59
CA VAL A 284 -28.48 11.96 -25.12
C VAL A 284 -28.53 11.90 -23.59
N ALA A 285 -27.62 12.59 -22.89
CA ALA A 285 -27.57 12.61 -21.43
C ALA A 285 -28.82 13.22 -20.78
N ALA A 286 -29.57 14.05 -21.52
CA ALA A 286 -30.88 14.55 -21.11
C ALA A 286 -31.92 13.42 -20.91
N TYR A 287 -31.68 12.22 -21.45
CA TYR A 287 -32.56 11.06 -21.40
C TYR A 287 -31.84 9.85 -20.77
N PRO A 288 -31.91 9.67 -19.43
CA PRO A 288 -31.20 8.60 -18.72
C PRO A 288 -31.56 7.19 -19.18
N ASP A 289 -32.82 6.97 -19.56
CA ASP A 289 -33.33 5.67 -20.04
C ASP A 289 -33.09 5.46 -21.54
N GLY A 290 -32.40 6.40 -22.19
CA GLY A 290 -32.11 6.41 -23.62
C GLY A 290 -33.11 7.23 -24.45
N VAL A 291 -32.68 7.65 -25.64
CA VAL A 291 -33.44 8.48 -26.58
C VAL A 291 -33.55 7.79 -27.93
N THR A 292 -34.69 7.95 -28.61
CA THR A 292 -34.88 7.38 -29.96
C THR A 292 -34.15 8.21 -31.02
N LEU A 293 -33.68 7.57 -32.10
CA LEU A 293 -33.06 8.29 -33.22
C LEU A 293 -33.98 9.36 -33.82
N ALA A 294 -35.30 9.14 -33.82
CA ALA A 294 -36.27 10.09 -34.36
C ALA A 294 -36.39 11.38 -33.53
N GLU A 295 -36.25 11.29 -32.21
CA GLU A 295 -36.24 12.45 -31.30
C GLU A 295 -34.91 13.18 -31.36
N LEU A 296 -33.81 12.43 -31.37
CA LEU A 296 -32.46 12.97 -31.44
C LEU A 296 -32.24 13.79 -32.73
N ARG A 297 -32.84 13.37 -33.86
CA ARG A 297 -32.82 14.13 -35.13
C ARG A 297 -33.57 15.47 -35.09
N LYS A 298 -34.48 15.65 -34.12
CA LYS A 298 -35.24 16.89 -33.92
C LYS A 298 -34.58 17.83 -32.92
N ASP A 299 -33.50 17.39 -32.27
CA ASP A 299 -32.79 18.22 -31.30
C ASP A 299 -32.24 19.49 -31.96
N PRO A 300 -32.51 20.68 -31.39
CA PRO A 300 -32.12 21.95 -32.00
C PRO A 300 -30.61 22.15 -32.06
N ASN A 301 -29.83 21.60 -31.11
CA ASN A 301 -28.37 21.70 -31.10
C ASN A 301 -27.77 20.82 -32.21
N ILE A 302 -28.31 19.62 -32.40
CA ILE A 302 -27.92 18.72 -33.50
C ILE A 302 -28.24 19.37 -34.84
N LEU A 303 -29.47 19.88 -35.02
CA LEU A 303 -29.86 20.60 -36.23
C LEU A 303 -28.95 21.80 -36.54
N LEU A 304 -28.59 22.57 -35.51
CA LEU A 304 -27.70 23.72 -35.63
C LEU A 304 -26.28 23.29 -36.02
N TYR A 305 -25.77 22.21 -35.44
CA TYR A 305 -24.46 21.65 -35.76
C TYR A 305 -24.38 21.23 -37.23
N PHE A 306 -25.34 20.43 -37.69
CA PHE A 306 -25.36 19.97 -39.08
C PHE A 306 -25.48 21.14 -40.07
N LYS A 307 -26.33 22.13 -39.77
CA LYS A 307 -26.53 23.29 -40.63
C LYS A 307 -25.32 24.24 -40.65
N ASN A 308 -24.77 24.60 -39.50
CA ASN A 308 -23.77 25.66 -39.41
C ASN A 308 -22.32 25.14 -39.54
N ILE A 309 -22.07 23.91 -39.10
CA ILE A 309 -20.71 23.33 -39.06
C ILE A 309 -20.49 22.41 -40.25
N LEU A 310 -21.34 21.38 -40.40
CA LEU A 310 -21.20 20.43 -41.50
C LEU A 310 -21.76 20.94 -42.83
N GLN A 311 -22.54 22.03 -42.81
CA GLN A 311 -23.25 22.59 -43.97
C GLN A 311 -24.09 21.53 -44.70
N LYS A 312 -24.70 20.62 -43.95
CA LYS A 312 -25.42 19.44 -44.44
C LYS A 312 -26.79 19.30 -43.76
N PRO A 313 -27.74 18.59 -44.38
CA PRO A 313 -28.91 18.11 -43.66
C PRO A 313 -28.49 17.14 -42.55
N VAL A 314 -29.31 17.05 -41.50
CA VAL A 314 -29.12 16.06 -40.43
C VAL A 314 -29.12 14.65 -41.01
N TRP A 315 -28.24 13.81 -40.47
CA TRP A 315 -28.12 12.40 -40.83
C TRP A 315 -29.45 11.64 -40.80
N ASP A 316 -29.52 10.62 -41.66
CA ASP A 316 -30.59 9.62 -41.64
C ASP A 316 -30.36 8.60 -40.52
N ASN A 317 -31.32 7.69 -40.32
CA ASN A 317 -31.19 6.69 -39.26
C ASN A 317 -30.02 5.74 -39.51
N GLU A 318 -29.71 5.40 -40.76
CA GLU A 318 -28.58 4.50 -41.06
C GLU A 318 -27.22 5.12 -40.73
N ASP A 319 -27.06 6.42 -40.97
CA ASP A 319 -25.87 7.17 -40.58
C ASP A 319 -25.70 7.22 -39.06
N PHE A 320 -26.78 7.49 -38.32
CA PHE A 320 -26.73 7.47 -36.86
C PHE A 320 -26.43 6.07 -36.32
N ILE A 321 -27.06 5.03 -36.87
CA ILE A 321 -26.78 3.63 -36.49
C ILE A 321 -25.29 3.32 -36.71
N THR A 322 -24.75 3.64 -37.88
CA THR A 322 -23.33 3.40 -38.18
C THR A 322 -22.44 4.15 -37.20
N TYR A 323 -22.76 5.40 -36.87
CA TYR A 323 -21.98 6.19 -35.93
C TYR A 323 -22.00 5.57 -34.52
N PHE A 324 -23.18 5.24 -33.99
CA PHE A 324 -23.30 4.68 -32.64
C PHE A 324 -22.69 3.28 -32.53
N GLU A 325 -22.82 2.44 -33.57
CA GLU A 325 -22.12 1.16 -33.66
C GLU A 325 -20.59 1.32 -33.77
N GLY A 326 -20.12 2.35 -34.47
CA GLY A 326 -18.70 2.69 -34.57
C GLY A 326 -18.11 3.23 -33.27
N HIS A 327 -18.93 3.85 -32.42
CA HIS A 327 -18.55 4.46 -31.14
C HIS A 327 -19.12 3.67 -29.95
N TRP A 328 -19.08 2.34 -30.08
CA TRP A 328 -19.63 1.40 -29.10
C TRP A 328 -19.00 1.51 -27.70
N GLU A 329 -17.87 2.21 -27.51
CA GLU A 329 -17.27 2.44 -26.18
C GLU A 329 -18.11 3.46 -25.37
N THR A 330 -18.51 4.57 -26.02
CA THR A 330 -19.27 5.66 -25.40
C THR A 330 -20.77 5.35 -25.32
N TRP A 331 -21.32 4.72 -26.36
CA TRP A 331 -22.76 4.61 -26.55
C TRP A 331 -23.28 3.18 -26.42
N GLU A 332 -24.36 3.02 -25.66
CA GLU A 332 -25.16 1.80 -25.70
C GLU A 332 -26.29 2.01 -26.71
N PHE A 333 -26.21 1.29 -27.83
CA PHE A 333 -27.19 1.37 -28.90
C PHE A 333 -27.99 0.06 -29.00
N ASN A 334 -29.32 0.16 -28.92
CA ASN A 334 -30.22 -0.96 -29.12
C ASN A 334 -30.80 -0.91 -30.54
N LYS A 335 -30.49 -1.93 -31.35
CA LYS A 335 -30.90 -2.00 -32.76
C LYS A 335 -32.41 -2.20 -32.93
N ASP A 336 -33.03 -2.95 -32.02
CA ASP A 336 -34.45 -3.32 -32.12
C ASP A 336 -35.35 -2.12 -31.82
N THR A 337 -34.98 -1.33 -30.81
CA THR A 337 -35.74 -0.15 -30.38
C THR A 337 -35.25 1.15 -31.03
N GLN A 338 -34.11 1.13 -31.73
CA GLN A 338 -33.40 2.32 -32.23
C GLN A 338 -33.21 3.39 -31.15
N THR A 339 -32.89 2.95 -29.93
CA THR A 339 -32.61 3.82 -28.80
C THR A 339 -31.12 3.85 -28.49
N VAL A 340 -30.64 5.02 -28.09
CA VAL A 340 -29.25 5.23 -27.67
C VAL A 340 -29.21 5.79 -26.25
N ARG A 341 -28.29 5.28 -25.43
CA ARG A 341 -28.01 5.75 -24.08
C ARG A 341 -26.51 6.02 -23.92
N LEU A 342 -26.18 7.04 -23.12
CA LEU A 342 -24.81 7.32 -22.72
C LEU A 342 -24.40 6.34 -21.61
N ARG A 343 -23.28 5.62 -21.79
CA ARG A 343 -22.75 4.76 -20.73
C ARG A 343 -22.16 5.59 -19.59
N THR A 344 -22.32 5.11 -18.37
CA THR A 344 -21.63 5.69 -17.21
C THR A 344 -20.14 5.40 -17.27
N LYS A 345 -19.34 6.13 -16.49
CA LYS A 345 -17.87 5.94 -16.46
C LYS A 345 -17.51 4.52 -16.02
N GLU A 346 -18.25 3.96 -15.08
CA GLU A 346 -18.08 2.60 -14.57
C GLU A 346 -18.43 1.54 -15.63
N GLU A 347 -19.50 1.78 -16.41
CA GLU A 347 -19.89 0.91 -17.52
C GLU A 347 -18.86 0.95 -18.64
N LYS A 348 -18.35 2.13 -19.00
CA LYS A 348 -17.23 2.29 -19.94
C LYS A 348 -16.01 1.49 -19.46
N LEU A 349 -15.63 1.64 -18.20
CA LEU A 349 -14.51 0.91 -17.60
C LEU A 349 -14.75 -0.61 -17.59
N SER A 350 -15.97 -1.05 -17.26
CA SER A 350 -16.37 -2.46 -17.30
C SER A 350 -16.24 -3.03 -18.72
N GLN A 351 -16.66 -2.29 -19.74
CA GLN A 351 -16.51 -2.70 -21.14
C GLN A 351 -15.05 -2.81 -21.57
N LEU A 352 -14.21 -1.84 -21.20
CA LEU A 352 -12.76 -1.90 -21.46
C LEU A 352 -12.09 -3.09 -20.76
N LEU A 353 -12.51 -3.40 -19.53
CA LEU A 353 -12.02 -4.59 -18.84
C LEU A 353 -12.49 -5.86 -19.54
N ASN A 354 -13.76 -5.92 -19.95
CA ASN A 354 -14.32 -7.08 -20.64
C ASN A 354 -13.69 -7.32 -22.02
N SER A 355 -13.27 -6.26 -22.73
CA SER A 355 -12.54 -6.39 -23.99
C SER A 355 -11.11 -6.89 -23.77
N ALA A 356 -10.42 -6.40 -22.72
CA ALA A 356 -9.06 -6.80 -22.39
C ALA A 356 -8.97 -8.31 -22.05
N ARG A 357 -8.13 -9.06 -22.78
CA ARG A 357 -7.97 -10.53 -22.62
C ARG A 357 -6.68 -10.95 -21.96
N ASP A 358 -5.63 -10.16 -22.12
CA ASP A 358 -4.31 -10.42 -21.56
C ASP A 358 -4.08 -9.61 -20.29
N VAL A 359 -3.11 -10.08 -19.50
CA VAL A 359 -2.77 -9.47 -18.21
C VAL A 359 -2.30 -8.03 -18.39
N ASP A 360 -1.55 -7.74 -19.45
CA ASP A 360 -0.96 -6.41 -19.67
C ASP A 360 -2.04 -5.37 -19.98
N SER A 361 -3.01 -5.68 -20.83
CA SER A 361 -4.12 -4.76 -21.13
C SER A 361 -5.03 -4.55 -19.93
N VAL A 362 -5.38 -5.62 -19.20
CA VAL A 362 -6.15 -5.50 -17.94
C VAL A 362 -5.38 -4.62 -16.94
N SER A 363 -4.06 -4.81 -16.83
CA SER A 363 -3.22 -4.01 -15.94
C SER A 363 -3.16 -2.55 -16.37
N ALA A 364 -3.06 -2.26 -17.66
CA ALA A 364 -3.03 -0.89 -18.18
C ALA A 364 -4.35 -0.16 -17.93
N VAL A 365 -5.50 -0.81 -18.17
CA VAL A 365 -6.83 -0.25 -17.93
C VAL A 365 -7.02 0.09 -16.44
N ILE A 366 -6.69 -0.84 -15.54
CA ILE A 366 -6.83 -0.62 -14.09
C ILE A 366 -5.84 0.44 -13.59
N ALA A 367 -4.58 0.39 -14.05
CA ALA A 367 -3.58 1.38 -13.67
C ALA A 367 -4.01 2.80 -14.06
N GLY A 368 -4.60 2.96 -15.26
CA GLY A 368 -5.10 4.23 -15.78
C GLY A 368 -6.42 4.74 -15.19
N ALA A 369 -7.30 3.85 -14.71
CA ALA A 369 -8.62 4.20 -14.19
C ALA A 369 -8.57 5.04 -12.90
N VAL A 370 -9.58 5.85 -12.59
CA VAL A 370 -9.64 6.55 -11.29
C VAL A 370 -10.14 5.58 -10.21
N SER A 371 -9.58 5.65 -8.99
CA SER A 371 -9.97 4.73 -7.91
C SER A 371 -11.47 4.80 -7.56
N GLU A 372 -12.12 5.95 -7.75
CA GLU A 372 -13.56 6.10 -7.53
C GLU A 372 -14.40 5.30 -8.53
N GLU A 373 -13.98 5.26 -9.80
CA GLU A 373 -14.63 4.48 -10.86
C GLU A 373 -14.47 2.97 -10.60
N LEU A 374 -13.26 2.56 -10.19
CA LEU A 374 -12.97 1.17 -9.82
C LEU A 374 -13.79 0.70 -8.61
N CYS A 375 -14.07 1.57 -7.64
CA CYS A 375 -14.91 1.23 -6.49
C CYS A 375 -16.37 0.97 -6.87
N LYS A 376 -16.85 1.45 -8.02
CA LYS A 376 -18.24 1.26 -8.46
C LYS A 376 -18.36 0.26 -9.61
N LEU A 377 -17.30 -0.48 -9.87
CA LEU A 377 -17.25 -1.48 -10.93
C LEU A 377 -18.27 -2.60 -10.66
N PRO A 378 -19.00 -3.11 -11.68
CA PRO A 378 -19.86 -4.28 -11.50
C PRO A 378 -19.07 -5.49 -10.99
N LEU A 379 -19.65 -6.22 -10.02
CA LEU A 379 -18.99 -7.37 -9.38
C LEU A 379 -18.45 -8.42 -10.37
N PRO A 380 -19.16 -8.80 -11.45
CA PRO A 380 -18.64 -9.76 -12.43
C PRO A 380 -17.37 -9.28 -13.15
N ALA A 381 -17.31 -7.98 -13.48
CA ALA A 381 -16.14 -7.39 -14.13
C ALA A 381 -14.94 -7.35 -13.17
N ALA A 382 -15.18 -7.06 -11.88
CA ALA A 382 -14.14 -7.04 -10.86
C ALA A 382 -13.59 -8.45 -10.59
N ALA A 383 -14.48 -9.44 -10.52
CA ALA A 383 -14.11 -10.85 -10.37
C ALA A 383 -13.24 -11.32 -11.54
N ARG A 384 -13.67 -11.04 -12.80
CA ARG A 384 -12.90 -11.37 -14.00
C ARG A 384 -11.51 -10.70 -13.99
N ALA A 385 -11.43 -9.43 -13.62
CA ALA A 385 -10.16 -8.72 -13.51
C ALA A 385 -9.23 -9.35 -12.45
N LEU A 386 -9.77 -9.74 -11.28
CA LEU A 386 -8.99 -10.45 -10.26
C LEU A 386 -8.49 -11.80 -10.74
N VAL A 387 -9.30 -12.58 -11.48
CA VAL A 387 -8.88 -13.85 -12.08
C VAL A 387 -7.68 -13.66 -12.99
N VAL A 388 -7.74 -12.68 -13.89
CA VAL A 388 -6.63 -12.39 -14.82
C VAL A 388 -5.38 -11.95 -14.06
N LEU A 389 -5.51 -11.07 -13.06
CA LEU A 389 -4.39 -10.59 -12.26
C LEU A 389 -3.79 -11.66 -11.33
N ALA A 390 -4.57 -12.68 -10.96
CA ALA A 390 -4.13 -13.83 -10.18
C ALA A 390 -3.39 -14.88 -11.02
N ALA A 391 -3.84 -15.13 -12.25
CA ALA A 391 -3.25 -16.10 -13.17
C ALA A 391 -1.89 -15.66 -13.76
N ALA A 392 -1.50 -14.41 -13.49
CA ALA A 392 -0.42 -13.79 -14.20
C ALA A 392 0.98 -14.40 -13.84
N PRO A 393 1.84 -14.69 -14.82
CA PRO A 393 3.07 -15.48 -14.65
C PRO A 393 4.10 -14.78 -13.74
N ARG A 394 5.03 -15.57 -13.17
CA ARG A 394 6.13 -15.06 -12.33
C ARG A 394 6.94 -14.02 -13.11
N ASP A 395 7.35 -12.94 -12.44
CA ASP A 395 8.29 -11.96 -12.97
C ASP A 395 9.69 -12.61 -13.08
N SER A 396 9.87 -13.54 -14.01
CA SER A 396 11.17 -14.16 -14.33
C SER A 396 11.57 -13.79 -15.75
N GLU A 397 12.60 -12.93 -15.81
CA GLU A 397 13.48 -12.58 -16.92
C GLU A 397 12.82 -12.28 -18.29
N GLY A 398 12.72 -10.98 -18.62
CA GLY A 398 12.46 -10.50 -19.99
C GLY A 398 11.29 -9.52 -20.17
N LEU A 399 10.54 -9.18 -19.12
CA LEU A 399 9.44 -8.23 -19.23
C LEU A 399 9.91 -6.76 -19.22
N ASP A 400 9.30 -5.94 -20.07
CA ASP A 400 9.42 -4.48 -20.05
C ASP A 400 9.06 -3.93 -18.66
N ILE A 401 9.96 -3.13 -18.08
CA ILE A 401 9.83 -2.51 -16.75
C ILE A 401 8.48 -1.80 -16.60
N SER A 402 8.00 -1.16 -17.67
CA SER A 402 6.74 -0.43 -17.68
C SER A 402 5.53 -1.35 -17.44
N LYS A 403 5.55 -2.55 -18.03
CA LYS A 403 4.48 -3.55 -17.89
C LYS A 403 4.43 -4.12 -16.47
N THR A 404 5.60 -4.39 -15.89
CA THR A 404 5.71 -4.87 -14.50
C THR A 404 5.19 -3.82 -13.51
N ILE A 405 5.52 -2.53 -13.71
CA ILE A 405 5.01 -1.42 -12.89
C ILE A 405 3.48 -1.34 -12.99
N ASN A 406 2.94 -1.36 -14.22
CA ASN A 406 1.49 -1.29 -14.43
C ASN A 406 0.76 -2.46 -13.77
N ARG A 407 1.32 -3.67 -13.85
CA ARG A 407 0.74 -4.87 -13.24
C ARG A 407 0.72 -4.79 -11.71
N ILE A 408 1.83 -4.44 -11.06
CA ILE A 408 1.87 -4.29 -9.60
C ILE A 408 0.92 -3.18 -9.15
N SER A 409 0.88 -2.05 -9.89
CA SER A 409 -0.04 -0.94 -9.63
C SER A 409 -1.49 -1.38 -9.73
N ALA A 410 -1.86 -2.08 -10.80
CA ALA A 410 -3.20 -2.61 -11.03
C ALA A 410 -3.66 -3.58 -9.93
N GLN A 411 -2.79 -4.53 -9.56
CA GLN A 411 -3.04 -5.48 -8.47
C GLN A 411 -3.33 -4.77 -7.15
N LYS A 412 -2.47 -3.82 -6.74
CA LYS A 412 -2.67 -3.05 -5.50
C LYS A 412 -3.96 -2.23 -5.56
N LYS A 413 -4.24 -1.57 -6.68
CA LYS A 413 -5.37 -0.66 -6.84
C LYS A 413 -6.71 -1.39 -6.83
N LEU A 414 -6.84 -2.49 -7.56
CA LEU A 414 -8.08 -3.28 -7.58
C LEU A 414 -8.37 -3.91 -6.21
N LEU A 415 -7.35 -4.46 -5.54
CA LEU A 415 -7.49 -5.01 -4.18
C LEU A 415 -7.94 -3.95 -3.17
N ALA A 416 -7.39 -2.73 -3.26
CA ALA A 416 -7.80 -1.61 -2.41
C ALA A 416 -9.25 -1.15 -2.68
N CYS A 417 -9.70 -1.21 -3.93
CA CYS A 417 -11.06 -0.84 -4.34
C CYS A 417 -12.12 -1.93 -4.09
N LEU A 418 -11.71 -3.18 -3.77
CA LEU A 418 -12.64 -4.31 -3.59
C LEU A 418 -13.74 -4.03 -2.55
N GLY A 419 -13.42 -3.32 -1.48
CA GLY A 419 -14.41 -2.91 -0.48
C GLY A 419 -15.50 -1.99 -1.04
N GLY A 420 -15.12 -1.07 -1.93
CA GLY A 420 -16.06 -0.21 -2.65
C GLY A 420 -16.95 -1.02 -3.58
N VAL A 421 -16.34 -1.94 -4.35
CA VAL A 421 -17.06 -2.81 -5.30
C VAL A 421 -18.15 -3.62 -4.59
N LEU A 422 -17.81 -4.22 -3.45
CA LEU A 422 -18.77 -5.00 -2.65
C LEU A 422 -19.86 -4.12 -2.03
N LEU A 423 -19.52 -2.89 -1.64
CA LEU A 423 -20.52 -1.94 -1.12
C LEU A 423 -21.50 -1.52 -2.22
N ALA A 424 -21.01 -1.27 -3.44
CA ALA A 424 -21.84 -0.96 -4.59
C ALA A 424 -22.74 -2.15 -4.96
N ALA A 425 -22.18 -3.37 -5.03
CA ALA A 425 -22.92 -4.59 -5.34
C ALA A 425 -24.00 -4.94 -4.30
N THR A 426 -23.82 -4.51 -3.06
CA THR A 426 -24.79 -4.72 -1.97
C THR A 426 -25.79 -3.56 -1.83
N ASN A 427 -25.84 -2.61 -2.77
CA ASN A 427 -26.64 -1.38 -2.67
C ASN A 427 -26.44 -0.65 -1.32
N GLY A 428 -25.18 -0.53 -0.87
CA GLY A 428 -24.85 0.07 0.43
C GLY A 428 -25.03 -0.86 1.64
N GLY A 429 -25.27 -2.15 1.41
CA GLY A 429 -25.40 -3.18 2.46
C GLY A 429 -26.80 -3.78 2.62
N ASP A 430 -27.76 -3.39 1.78
CA ASP A 430 -29.14 -3.87 1.81
C ASP A 430 -29.31 -5.23 1.11
N ALA A 431 -28.63 -5.43 -0.03
CA ALA A 431 -28.69 -6.68 -0.77
C ALA A 431 -27.72 -7.73 -0.17
N VAL A 432 -28.19 -8.97 -0.05
CA VAL A 432 -27.41 -10.11 0.47
C VAL A 432 -26.81 -10.88 -0.70
N LEU A 433 -25.49 -10.85 -0.82
CA LEU A 433 -24.75 -11.68 -1.76
C LEU A 433 -24.60 -13.11 -1.22
N PRO A 434 -24.65 -14.15 -2.07
CA PRO A 434 -24.37 -15.52 -1.66
C PRO A 434 -22.98 -15.65 -1.00
N VAL A 435 -22.91 -16.37 0.12
CA VAL A 435 -21.66 -16.55 0.87
C VAL A 435 -20.60 -17.25 0.01
N ILE A 436 -21.01 -18.15 -0.89
CA ILE A 436 -20.10 -18.84 -1.82
C ILE A 436 -19.38 -17.84 -2.74
N ASP A 437 -20.10 -16.90 -3.34
CA ASP A 437 -19.53 -15.89 -4.23
C ASP A 437 -18.56 -14.97 -3.47
N LEU A 438 -18.89 -14.63 -2.22
CA LEU A 438 -18.00 -13.86 -1.35
C LEU A 438 -16.73 -14.63 -1.00
N LEU A 439 -16.84 -15.93 -0.72
CA LEU A 439 -15.67 -16.78 -0.48
C LEU A 439 -14.79 -16.88 -1.73
N ASP A 440 -15.38 -17.01 -2.91
CA ASP A 440 -14.63 -17.04 -4.17
C ASP A 440 -13.87 -15.72 -4.39
N MET A 441 -14.47 -14.58 -4.05
CA MET A 441 -13.78 -13.29 -4.07
C MET A 441 -12.63 -13.20 -3.05
N ALA A 442 -12.78 -13.78 -1.86
CA ALA A 442 -11.72 -13.83 -0.86
C ALA A 442 -10.53 -14.69 -1.32
N ASP A 443 -10.81 -15.81 -2.01
CA ASP A 443 -9.79 -16.70 -2.56
C ASP A 443 -9.07 -16.05 -3.74
N LEU A 444 -9.81 -15.38 -4.63
CA LEU A 444 -9.22 -14.59 -5.72
C LEU A 444 -8.33 -13.47 -5.18
N ALA A 445 -8.78 -12.73 -4.16
CA ALA A 445 -7.96 -11.71 -3.50
C ALA A 445 -6.67 -12.30 -2.90
N CYS A 446 -6.70 -13.53 -2.38
CA CYS A 446 -5.52 -14.25 -1.91
C CYS A 446 -4.53 -14.56 -3.04
N ALA A 447 -5.06 -14.96 -4.20
CA ALA A 447 -4.29 -15.46 -5.33
C ALA A 447 -3.60 -14.36 -6.16
N VAL A 448 -4.06 -13.11 -6.08
CA VAL A 448 -3.60 -11.97 -6.91
C VAL A 448 -2.09 -11.70 -6.79
N GLY A 449 -1.28 -12.16 -7.75
CA GLY A 449 0.19 -12.05 -7.74
C GLY A 449 0.92 -13.34 -7.31
N GLY A 450 0.23 -14.48 -7.26
CA GLY A 450 0.80 -15.80 -7.05
C GLY A 450 1.24 -16.13 -5.61
N ALA A 451 1.99 -17.22 -5.46
CA ALA A 451 2.37 -17.82 -4.17
C ALA A 451 3.42 -17.03 -3.35
N SER A 452 4.19 -16.14 -4.00
CA SER A 452 5.23 -15.33 -3.34
C SER A 452 5.10 -13.86 -3.74
N PRO A 453 4.08 -13.13 -3.24
CA PRO A 453 3.90 -11.71 -3.54
C PRO A 453 5.01 -10.83 -2.97
N ALA A 454 5.19 -9.65 -3.58
CA ALA A 454 5.94 -8.56 -2.96
C ALA A 454 5.34 -8.18 -1.59
N PRO A 455 6.16 -7.77 -0.60
CA PRO A 455 5.71 -7.52 0.78
C PRO A 455 4.59 -6.48 0.86
N ASP A 456 4.65 -5.42 0.06
CA ASP A 456 3.60 -4.40 0.00
C ASP A 456 2.26 -4.97 -0.50
N LEU A 457 2.31 -5.87 -1.49
CA LEU A 457 1.10 -6.48 -2.07
C LEU A 457 0.46 -7.44 -1.06
N LEU A 458 1.27 -8.14 -0.26
CA LEU A 458 0.78 -9.02 0.80
C LEU A 458 -0.10 -8.27 1.81
N GLN A 459 0.28 -7.06 2.20
CA GLN A 459 -0.54 -6.23 3.09
C GLN A 459 -1.88 -5.85 2.43
N THR A 460 -1.86 -5.48 1.15
CA THR A 460 -3.09 -5.14 0.41
C THR A 460 -4.00 -6.36 0.22
N ARG A 461 -3.45 -7.54 -0.06
CA ARG A 461 -4.21 -8.80 -0.11
C ARG A 461 -4.92 -9.08 1.21
N GLN A 462 -4.20 -9.01 2.32
CA GLN A 462 -4.76 -9.26 3.65
C GLN A 462 -5.88 -8.28 3.99
N ALA A 463 -5.71 -6.99 3.66
CA ALA A 463 -6.75 -5.98 3.85
C ALA A 463 -8.01 -6.26 2.99
N ALA A 464 -7.81 -6.66 1.73
CA ALA A 464 -8.91 -7.03 0.83
C ALA A 464 -9.66 -8.27 1.35
N GLN A 465 -8.94 -9.32 1.76
CA GLN A 465 -9.53 -10.51 2.38
C GLN A 465 -10.28 -10.20 3.67
N GLN A 466 -9.73 -9.34 4.53
CA GLN A 466 -10.42 -8.90 5.75
C GLN A 466 -11.73 -8.18 5.42
N THR A 467 -11.75 -7.35 4.38
CA THR A 467 -12.94 -6.61 3.96
C THR A 467 -14.06 -7.56 3.51
N VAL A 468 -13.71 -8.60 2.74
CA VAL A 468 -14.65 -9.65 2.33
C VAL A 468 -15.13 -10.45 3.53
N ALA A 469 -14.21 -10.85 4.42
CA ALA A 469 -14.52 -11.59 5.64
C ALA A 469 -15.48 -10.81 6.55
N ASP A 470 -15.25 -9.52 6.76
CA ASP A 470 -16.12 -8.64 7.55
C ASP A 470 -17.54 -8.54 6.98
N LEU A 471 -17.72 -8.65 5.65
CA LEU A 471 -19.04 -8.72 5.03
C LEU A 471 -19.73 -10.06 5.30
N ILE A 472 -19.02 -11.18 5.10
CA ILE A 472 -19.52 -12.54 5.38
C ILE A 472 -19.94 -12.63 6.86
N PHE A 473 -19.09 -12.19 7.77
CA PHE A 473 -19.34 -12.21 9.20
C PHE A 473 -20.53 -11.34 9.62
N ARG A 474 -20.73 -10.18 8.98
CA ARG A 474 -21.94 -9.36 9.19
C ARG A 474 -23.21 -10.07 8.72
N GLN A 475 -23.17 -10.75 7.57
CA GLN A 475 -24.31 -11.53 7.07
C GLN A 475 -24.65 -12.70 7.99
N LEU A 476 -23.64 -13.43 8.48
CA LEU A 476 -23.83 -14.54 9.43
C LEU A 476 -24.37 -14.06 10.77
N LYS A 477 -23.82 -12.96 11.33
CA LYS A 477 -24.29 -12.40 12.61
C LYS A 477 -25.74 -11.90 12.54
N SER A 478 -26.17 -11.41 11.38
CA SER A 478 -27.55 -10.96 11.16
C SER A 478 -28.51 -12.07 10.73
N ASN A 479 -28.03 -13.33 10.69
CA ASN A 479 -28.78 -14.50 10.23
C ASN A 479 -29.42 -14.34 8.84
N LYS A 480 -28.81 -13.49 8.00
CA LYS A 480 -29.26 -13.21 6.62
C LYS A 480 -28.85 -14.31 5.63
N SER A 481 -27.91 -15.17 6.01
CA SER A 481 -27.35 -16.22 5.16
C SER A 481 -27.19 -17.52 5.95
N LYS A 482 -27.52 -18.64 5.32
CA LYS A 482 -27.28 -19.98 5.88
C LYS A 482 -25.90 -20.48 5.46
N LEU A 483 -25.23 -21.17 6.37
CA LEU A 483 -23.96 -21.83 6.11
C LEU A 483 -24.21 -23.30 5.76
N SER A 484 -23.36 -23.88 4.90
CA SER A 484 -23.34 -25.32 4.62
C SER A 484 -22.06 -25.96 5.14
N ALA A 485 -22.06 -27.28 5.35
CA ALA A 485 -20.85 -28.02 5.72
C ALA A 485 -19.69 -27.75 4.75
N SER A 486 -19.93 -27.80 3.43
CA SER A 486 -18.90 -27.53 2.40
C SER A 486 -18.27 -26.12 2.47
N THR A 487 -19.01 -25.12 2.97
CA THR A 487 -18.54 -23.72 3.01
C THR A 487 -17.91 -23.34 4.34
N LEU A 488 -18.25 -24.05 5.42
CA LEU A 488 -17.74 -23.80 6.77
C LEU A 488 -16.21 -23.85 6.83
N GLY A 489 -15.58 -24.85 6.22
CA GLY A 489 -14.13 -24.98 6.22
C GLY A 489 -13.42 -23.75 5.62
N ARG A 490 -14.00 -23.16 4.56
CA ARG A 490 -13.50 -21.92 3.94
C ARG A 490 -13.72 -20.71 4.85
N VAL A 491 -14.89 -20.60 5.47
CA VAL A 491 -15.20 -19.51 6.43
C VAL A 491 -14.25 -19.53 7.63
N LEU A 492 -13.94 -20.71 8.17
CA LEU A 492 -13.01 -20.83 9.28
C LEU A 492 -11.62 -20.32 8.92
N ARG A 493 -11.16 -20.50 7.67
CA ARG A 493 -9.84 -20.03 7.20
C ARG A 493 -9.77 -18.52 6.96
N LEU A 494 -10.90 -17.79 7.05
CA LEU A 494 -10.92 -16.34 6.85
C LEU A 494 -10.25 -15.59 8.02
N PRO A 495 -9.59 -14.45 7.73
CA PRO A 495 -8.96 -13.65 8.77
C PRO A 495 -10.01 -13.07 9.71
N GLY A 496 -9.79 -13.25 11.02
CA GLY A 496 -10.70 -12.76 12.06
C GLY A 496 -11.78 -13.74 12.51
N ALA A 497 -11.86 -14.95 11.95
CA ALA A 497 -12.83 -15.98 12.35
C ALA A 497 -12.85 -16.26 13.87
N GLY A 498 -11.67 -16.35 14.50
CA GLY A 498 -11.56 -16.55 15.95
C GLY A 498 -12.22 -15.49 16.82
N ARG A 499 -12.44 -14.26 16.32
CA ARG A 499 -13.18 -13.20 17.07
C ARG A 499 -14.68 -13.46 17.14
N LEU A 500 -15.19 -14.38 16.33
CA LEU A 500 -16.61 -14.70 16.19
C LEU A 500 -16.91 -16.15 16.57
N ASP A 501 -16.01 -16.79 17.32
CA ASP A 501 -16.09 -18.20 17.70
C ASP A 501 -17.49 -18.60 18.20
N SER A 502 -18.04 -17.86 19.17
CA SER A 502 -19.37 -18.15 19.73
C SER A 502 -20.54 -17.97 18.75
N VAL A 503 -20.45 -16.98 17.86
CA VAL A 503 -21.47 -16.77 16.80
C VAL A 503 -21.39 -17.91 15.79
N LEU A 504 -20.18 -18.27 15.34
CA LEU A 504 -19.96 -19.37 14.41
C LEU A 504 -20.40 -20.70 15.03
N ALA A 505 -20.12 -20.96 16.30
CA ALA A 505 -20.56 -22.17 17.00
C ALA A 505 -22.08 -22.29 16.99
N SER A 506 -22.81 -21.20 17.26
CA SER A 506 -24.28 -21.19 17.22
C SER A 506 -24.85 -21.46 15.83
N VAL A 507 -24.21 -20.91 14.78
CA VAL A 507 -24.62 -21.08 13.38
C VAL A 507 -24.33 -22.49 12.88
N CYS A 508 -23.26 -23.13 13.38
CA CYS A 508 -22.85 -24.47 12.94
C CYS A 508 -23.58 -25.60 13.66
N GLN A 509 -24.26 -25.35 14.79
CA GLN A 509 -24.96 -26.37 15.57
C GLN A 509 -25.88 -27.29 14.73
N PRO A 510 -26.67 -26.79 13.75
CA PRO A 510 -27.51 -27.64 12.91
C PRO A 510 -26.71 -28.51 11.93
N LEU A 511 -25.51 -28.08 11.54
CA LEU A 511 -24.65 -28.79 10.59
C LEU A 511 -23.97 -30.01 11.22
N VAL A 512 -23.85 -30.04 12.55
CA VAL A 512 -23.14 -31.08 13.28
C VAL A 512 -23.70 -32.48 13.01
N THR A 513 -25.02 -32.58 12.78
CA THR A 513 -25.72 -33.83 12.49
C THR A 513 -25.66 -34.25 11.03
N GLU A 514 -25.26 -33.38 10.13
CA GLU A 514 -25.23 -33.62 8.68
C GLU A 514 -23.87 -34.12 8.17
N VAL A 515 -22.85 -34.04 9.02
CA VAL A 515 -21.43 -34.19 8.65
C VAL A 515 -20.92 -35.58 9.04
N MET A 516 -20.07 -36.18 8.20
CA MET A 516 -19.45 -37.49 8.48
C MET A 516 -18.21 -37.36 9.38
N LEU A 517 -17.74 -38.47 9.97
CA LEU A 517 -16.59 -38.48 10.89
C LEU A 517 -15.34 -37.79 10.32
N ASP A 518 -15.00 -38.02 9.05
CA ASP A 518 -13.81 -37.44 8.41
C ASP A 518 -13.95 -35.93 8.20
N GLU A 519 -15.14 -35.48 7.81
CA GLU A 519 -15.46 -34.06 7.65
C GLU A 519 -15.50 -33.34 9.00
N ALA A 520 -16.02 -33.98 10.05
CA ALA A 520 -16.01 -33.44 11.40
C ALA A 520 -14.56 -33.24 11.90
N GLN A 521 -13.67 -34.20 11.63
CA GLN A 521 -12.23 -34.05 11.93
C GLN A 521 -11.58 -32.91 11.14
N GLU A 522 -11.92 -32.73 9.87
CA GLU A 522 -11.45 -31.58 9.06
C GLU A 522 -11.94 -30.25 9.62
N MET A 523 -13.19 -30.17 10.09
CA MET A 523 -13.74 -28.98 10.74
C MET A 523 -13.04 -28.68 12.05
N VAL A 524 -12.78 -29.69 12.88
CA VAL A 524 -12.02 -29.53 14.13
C VAL A 524 -10.62 -28.99 13.84
N ARG A 525 -9.91 -29.55 12.85
CA ARG A 525 -8.58 -29.07 12.44
C ARG A 525 -8.61 -27.64 11.92
N SER A 526 -9.57 -27.31 11.05
CA SER A 526 -9.73 -25.96 10.50
C SER A 526 -10.08 -24.94 11.58
N ALA A 527 -10.98 -25.29 12.50
CA ALA A 527 -11.37 -24.43 13.62
C ALA A 527 -10.22 -24.21 14.61
N GLY A 528 -9.46 -25.27 14.93
CA GLY A 528 -8.28 -25.19 15.77
C GLY A 528 -7.18 -24.30 15.19
N ALA A 529 -6.91 -24.40 13.88
CA ALA A 529 -5.94 -23.56 13.18
C ALA A 529 -6.33 -22.06 13.20
N SER A 530 -7.63 -21.78 13.20
CA SER A 530 -8.18 -20.42 13.18
C SER A 530 -8.48 -19.83 14.56
N GLY A 531 -8.21 -20.59 15.63
CA GLY A 531 -8.48 -20.18 17.01
C GLY A 531 -9.96 -20.17 17.39
N CYS A 532 -10.81 -20.91 16.68
CA CYS A 532 -12.23 -21.09 16.98
C CYS A 532 -12.43 -22.30 17.88
N SER A 533 -12.19 -22.12 19.19
CA SER A 533 -12.25 -23.18 20.19
C SER A 533 -13.65 -23.76 20.42
N GLU A 534 -14.69 -22.94 20.42
CA GLU A 534 -16.08 -23.38 20.61
C GLU A 534 -16.55 -24.19 19.42
N VAL A 535 -16.30 -23.72 18.19
CA VAL A 535 -16.60 -24.48 16.97
C VAL A 535 -15.86 -25.82 16.97
N ALA A 536 -14.56 -25.81 17.31
CA ALA A 536 -13.77 -27.02 17.38
C ALA A 536 -14.33 -28.02 18.42
N ASN A 537 -14.74 -27.54 19.59
CA ASN A 537 -15.36 -28.39 20.62
C ASN A 537 -16.68 -29.00 20.16
N THR A 538 -17.55 -28.21 19.49
CA THR A 538 -18.83 -28.71 18.98
C THR A 538 -18.66 -29.88 18.01
N PHE A 539 -17.75 -29.75 17.04
CA PHE A 539 -17.47 -30.83 16.08
C PHE A 539 -16.67 -31.98 16.71
N ALA A 540 -15.82 -31.72 17.70
CA ALA A 540 -15.10 -32.78 18.43
C ALA A 540 -16.06 -33.66 19.23
N THR A 541 -17.02 -33.08 19.95
CA THR A 541 -18.05 -33.84 20.68
C THR A 541 -18.85 -34.74 19.73
N SER A 542 -19.20 -34.24 18.56
CA SER A 542 -19.88 -35.03 17.52
C SER A 542 -19.01 -36.18 17.00
N ALA A 543 -17.74 -35.89 16.68
CA ALA A 543 -16.79 -36.91 16.23
C ALA A 543 -16.59 -38.02 17.28
N LEU A 544 -16.51 -37.66 18.57
CA LEU A 544 -16.42 -38.63 19.66
C LEU A 544 -17.69 -39.48 19.79
N LEU A 545 -18.88 -38.88 19.65
CA LEU A 545 -20.14 -39.62 19.69
C LEU A 545 -20.31 -40.55 18.48
N MET A 546 -19.86 -40.13 17.30
CA MET A 546 -19.81 -40.99 16.10
C MET A 546 -18.83 -42.15 16.28
N LEU A 547 -17.72 -41.94 16.97
CA LEU A 547 -16.76 -43.00 17.30
C LEU A 547 -17.40 -44.08 18.18
N ASP A 548 -18.17 -43.66 19.20
CA ASP A 548 -18.84 -44.56 20.16
C ASP A 548 -19.98 -45.38 19.54
N THR A 549 -20.66 -44.81 18.54
CA THR A 549 -21.85 -45.41 17.93
C THR A 549 -21.56 -46.17 16.64
N ARG A 550 -20.28 -46.22 16.22
CA ARG A 550 -19.87 -46.87 14.97
C ARG A 550 -19.91 -48.39 15.11
N HIS A 551 -20.55 -49.04 14.13
CA HIS A 551 -20.58 -50.50 14.01
C HIS A 551 -20.03 -50.97 12.65
N PRO A 552 -19.10 -51.95 12.61
CA PRO A 552 -18.43 -52.60 13.75
C PRO A 552 -17.56 -51.63 14.55
N GLU A 553 -17.27 -51.97 15.81
CA GLU A 553 -16.42 -51.13 16.66
C GLU A 553 -15.05 -50.91 16.00
N PRO A 554 -14.56 -49.66 15.90
CA PRO A 554 -13.26 -49.38 15.32
C PRO A 554 -12.15 -49.95 16.20
N SER A 555 -11.04 -50.36 15.57
CA SER A 555 -9.87 -50.87 16.28
C SER A 555 -9.29 -49.82 17.24
N THR A 556 -8.60 -50.25 18.30
CA THR A 556 -7.95 -49.34 19.27
C THR A 556 -7.05 -48.31 18.59
N GLU A 557 -6.34 -48.71 17.54
CA GLU A 557 -5.43 -47.88 16.76
C GLU A 557 -6.18 -46.85 15.90
N GLU A 558 -7.32 -47.22 15.30
CA GLU A 558 -8.18 -46.27 14.60
C GLU A 558 -8.76 -45.23 15.57
N GLN A 559 -9.22 -45.67 16.75
CA GLN A 559 -9.70 -44.77 17.80
C GLN A 559 -8.61 -43.80 18.24
N LEU A 560 -7.39 -44.28 18.47
CA LEU A 560 -6.25 -43.43 18.82
C LEU A 560 -5.87 -42.42 17.74
N ARG A 561 -5.96 -42.79 16.45
CA ARG A 561 -5.71 -41.83 15.35
C ARG A 561 -6.73 -40.69 15.36
N VAL A 562 -8.00 -41.00 15.60
CA VAL A 562 -9.05 -39.97 15.72
C VAL A 562 -8.79 -39.09 16.94
N LEU A 563 -8.49 -39.67 18.11
CA LEU A 563 -8.15 -38.92 19.32
C LEU A 563 -6.90 -38.04 19.14
N CYS A 564 -5.89 -38.53 18.42
CA CYS A 564 -4.69 -37.77 18.06
C CYS A 564 -5.05 -36.56 17.16
N SER A 565 -5.90 -36.77 16.15
CA SER A 565 -6.39 -35.72 15.26
C SER A 565 -7.14 -34.62 16.03
N LEU A 566 -8.07 -35.00 16.93
CA LEU A 566 -8.81 -34.06 17.78
C LEU A 566 -7.90 -33.34 18.79
N GLY A 567 -7.01 -34.06 19.46
CA GLY A 567 -6.05 -33.51 20.41
C GLY A 567 -5.07 -32.52 19.76
N SER A 568 -4.59 -32.83 18.55
CA SER A 568 -3.70 -31.96 17.77
C SER A 568 -4.38 -30.66 17.33
N ALA A 569 -5.71 -30.65 17.20
CA ALA A 569 -6.48 -29.46 16.90
C ALA A 569 -6.77 -28.60 18.15
N GLY A 570 -6.69 -29.18 19.36
CA GLY A 570 -6.92 -28.47 20.62
C GLY A 570 -8.35 -28.58 21.16
N ALA A 571 -9.19 -29.45 20.61
CA ALA A 571 -10.61 -29.55 20.95
C ALA A 571 -10.89 -30.67 21.96
N SER A 572 -11.81 -30.42 22.90
CA SER A 572 -12.36 -31.43 23.84
C SER A 572 -11.25 -32.23 24.56
N LEU A 573 -10.17 -31.54 24.94
CA LEU A 573 -8.94 -32.16 25.44
C LEU A 573 -9.15 -33.05 26.69
N GLU A 574 -10.13 -32.70 27.52
CA GLU A 574 -10.49 -33.49 28.71
C GLU A 574 -11.16 -34.83 28.33
N ASP A 575 -12.12 -34.82 27.41
CA ASP A 575 -12.78 -36.04 26.93
C ASP A 575 -11.81 -36.92 26.13
N VAL A 576 -10.98 -36.29 25.29
CA VAL A 576 -9.92 -36.97 24.53
C VAL A 576 -8.94 -37.65 25.49
N SER A 577 -8.54 -36.98 26.56
CA SER A 577 -7.61 -37.51 27.56
C SER A 577 -8.21 -38.67 28.38
N SER A 578 -9.48 -38.56 28.76
CA SER A 578 -10.21 -39.63 29.45
C SER A 578 -10.29 -40.93 28.62
N ARG A 579 -10.62 -40.79 27.33
CA ARG A 579 -10.67 -41.92 26.38
C ARG A 579 -9.28 -42.49 26.11
N LEU A 580 -8.28 -41.62 25.97
CA LEU A 580 -6.89 -42.02 25.80
C LEU A 580 -6.41 -42.89 26.98
N ALA A 581 -6.72 -42.50 28.22
CA ALA A 581 -6.38 -43.27 29.42
C ALA A 581 -7.00 -44.67 29.42
N THR A 582 -8.25 -44.79 28.94
CA THR A 582 -8.99 -46.06 28.85
C THR A 582 -8.40 -47.00 27.80
N LEU A 583 -7.95 -46.47 26.66
CA LEU A 583 -7.37 -47.24 25.56
C LEU A 583 -5.88 -47.57 25.74
N ALA A 584 -5.16 -46.79 26.56
CA ALA A 584 -3.71 -46.89 26.73
C ALA A 584 -3.17 -48.29 27.10
N PRO A 585 -3.84 -49.11 27.95
CA PRO A 585 -3.35 -50.45 28.27
C PRO A 585 -3.28 -51.36 27.04
N ALA A 586 -4.32 -51.36 26.19
CA ALA A 586 -4.45 -52.23 25.02
C ALA A 586 -3.69 -51.71 23.78
N ALA A 587 -3.40 -50.41 23.72
CA ALA A 587 -2.79 -49.76 22.57
C ALA A 587 -1.33 -50.17 22.28
N GLN A 588 -0.94 -50.13 21.00
CA GLN A 588 0.47 -50.15 20.61
C GLN A 588 1.23 -48.89 21.07
N ALA A 589 2.53 -49.05 21.38
CA ALA A 589 3.35 -47.96 21.91
C ALA A 589 3.50 -46.77 20.95
N GLU A 590 3.54 -47.02 19.64
CA GLU A 590 3.69 -45.97 18.61
C GLU A 590 2.43 -45.10 18.52
N ALA A 591 1.25 -45.70 18.34
CA ALA A 591 -0.03 -44.98 18.29
C ALA A 591 -0.34 -44.23 19.60
N LEU A 592 0.00 -44.85 20.75
CA LEU A 592 -0.15 -44.21 22.06
C LEU A 592 0.81 -43.03 22.22
N ALA A 593 2.05 -43.13 21.73
CA ALA A 593 3.02 -42.05 21.75
C ALA A 593 2.54 -40.83 20.95
N ASP A 594 2.00 -41.03 19.74
CA ASP A 594 1.46 -39.94 18.91
C ASP A 594 0.29 -39.23 19.61
N ALA A 595 -0.65 -39.98 20.20
CA ALA A 595 -1.80 -39.42 20.88
C ALA A 595 -1.42 -38.65 22.18
N VAL A 596 -0.50 -39.19 22.99
CA VAL A 596 0.04 -38.51 24.18
C VAL A 596 0.79 -37.23 23.79
N LEU A 597 1.55 -37.28 22.70
CA LEU A 597 2.31 -36.15 22.19
C LEU A 597 1.40 -35.04 21.66
N ALA A 598 0.33 -35.37 20.94
CA ALA A 598 -0.65 -34.41 20.44
C ALA A 598 -1.25 -33.52 21.55
N LEU A 599 -1.57 -34.12 22.71
CA LEU A 599 -2.05 -33.42 23.90
C LEU A 599 -0.91 -32.66 24.62
N GLY A 600 0.25 -33.31 24.76
CA GLY A 600 1.41 -32.76 25.46
C GLY A 600 1.99 -31.51 24.80
N GLU A 601 2.05 -31.47 23.47
CA GLU A 601 2.57 -30.32 22.72
C GLU A 601 1.73 -29.05 22.85
N ARG A 602 0.44 -29.22 23.17
CA ARG A 602 -0.51 -28.14 23.48
C ARG A 602 -0.39 -27.63 24.91
N GLY A 603 0.43 -28.30 25.75
CA GLY A 603 0.58 -27.97 27.16
C GLY A 603 -0.61 -28.39 28.02
N PHE A 604 -1.46 -29.31 27.52
CA PHE A 604 -2.59 -29.82 28.29
C PHE A 604 -2.10 -30.73 29.43
N THR A 605 -2.62 -30.53 30.63
CA THR A 605 -2.25 -31.32 31.82
C THR A 605 -3.50 -31.86 32.51
N SER A 606 -3.61 -33.18 32.61
CA SER A 606 -4.62 -33.89 33.40
C SER A 606 -4.04 -35.15 34.05
N GLU A 607 -4.74 -35.67 35.06
CA GLU A 607 -4.39 -36.95 35.69
C GLU A 607 -4.58 -38.12 34.71
N THR A 608 -5.67 -38.11 33.93
CA THR A 608 -5.94 -39.08 32.86
C THR A 608 -4.83 -39.13 31.79
N LEU A 609 -4.25 -37.99 31.43
CA LEU A 609 -3.11 -37.94 30.51
C LEU A 609 -1.85 -38.51 31.16
N ALA A 610 -1.67 -38.28 32.47
CA ALA A 610 -0.56 -38.86 33.22
C ALA A 610 -0.68 -40.39 33.34
N ASP A 611 -1.91 -40.92 33.42
CA ASP A 611 -2.17 -42.36 33.40
C ASP A 611 -1.86 -43.00 32.03
N ALA A 612 -2.24 -42.34 30.95
CA ALA A 612 -1.86 -42.75 29.60
C ALA A 612 -0.33 -42.70 29.40
N ALA A 613 0.32 -41.63 29.86
CA ALA A 613 1.77 -41.47 29.84
C ALA A 613 2.49 -42.55 30.68
N ARG A 614 1.93 -42.93 31.84
CA ARG A 614 2.46 -44.01 32.67
C ARG A 614 2.30 -45.38 32.00
N SER A 615 1.17 -45.60 31.34
CA SER A 615 0.95 -46.82 30.55
C SER A 615 1.94 -46.92 29.39
N LEU A 616 2.25 -45.80 28.72
CA LEU A 616 3.27 -45.74 27.68
C LEU A 616 4.68 -46.01 28.24
N SER A 617 5.02 -45.46 29.42
CA SER A 617 6.34 -45.63 30.01
C SER A 617 6.64 -47.05 30.50
N GLN A 618 5.60 -47.86 30.72
CA GLN A 618 5.69 -49.27 31.12
C GLN A 618 5.76 -50.24 29.94
N LYS A 619 5.52 -49.79 28.69
CA LYS A 619 5.54 -50.66 27.51
C LYS A 619 6.98 -50.95 27.06
N PRO A 620 7.37 -52.22 26.87
CA PRO A 620 8.73 -52.56 26.41
C PRO A 620 9.00 -52.08 24.98
N GLN A 621 7.96 -51.92 24.16
CA GLN A 621 8.07 -51.43 22.78
C GLN A 621 8.43 -49.94 22.70
N LEU A 622 8.41 -49.18 23.82
CA LEU A 622 8.90 -47.80 23.85
C LEU A 622 10.36 -47.73 23.38
N ALA A 623 11.17 -48.73 23.72
CA ALA A 623 12.57 -48.81 23.33
C ALA A 623 12.77 -48.99 21.81
N ALA A 624 11.75 -49.44 21.09
CA ALA A 624 11.78 -49.63 19.65
C ALA A 624 11.40 -48.36 18.86
N LEU A 625 10.91 -47.30 19.54
CA LEU A 625 10.55 -46.06 18.86
C LEU A 625 11.80 -45.32 18.33
N PRO A 626 11.66 -44.57 17.22
CA PRO A 626 12.73 -43.72 16.71
C PRO A 626 13.20 -42.69 17.75
N GLN A 627 14.51 -42.43 17.79
CA GLN A 627 15.13 -41.45 18.72
C GLN A 627 14.46 -40.08 18.65
N GLN A 628 14.09 -39.64 17.44
CA GLN A 628 13.38 -38.37 17.24
C GLN A 628 12.03 -38.34 17.96
N ARG A 629 11.25 -39.43 17.91
CA ARG A 629 9.95 -39.48 18.59
C ARG A 629 10.08 -39.50 20.10
N LEU A 630 11.09 -40.20 20.62
CA LEU A 630 11.43 -40.19 22.04
C LEU A 630 11.84 -38.79 22.52
N LEU A 631 12.62 -38.07 21.70
CA LEU A 631 12.98 -36.69 21.98
C LEU A 631 11.76 -35.78 22.00
N GLU A 632 10.86 -35.90 21.03
CA GLU A 632 9.65 -35.07 20.96
C GLU A 632 8.74 -35.31 22.17
N LEU A 633 8.59 -36.56 22.64
CA LEU A 633 7.90 -36.89 23.89
C LEU A 633 8.55 -36.21 25.11
N ALA A 634 9.88 -36.26 25.20
CA ALA A 634 10.60 -35.60 26.28
C ALA A 634 10.46 -34.07 26.21
N VAL A 635 10.59 -33.46 25.04
CA VAL A 635 10.44 -32.01 24.86
C VAL A 635 9.01 -31.56 25.15
N ALA A 636 8.00 -32.34 24.76
CA ALA A 636 6.59 -32.06 25.07
C ALA A 636 6.31 -32.00 26.58
N SER A 637 7.07 -32.75 27.41
CA SER A 637 6.96 -32.69 28.87
C SER A 637 7.36 -31.31 29.45
N THR A 638 8.10 -30.50 28.69
CA THR A 638 8.44 -29.13 29.12
C THR A 638 7.26 -28.18 29.03
N LYS A 639 6.21 -28.57 28.30
CA LYS A 639 4.94 -27.85 28.17
C LYS A 639 3.84 -28.49 29.03
N SER A 640 3.83 -29.82 29.15
CA SER A 640 2.84 -30.57 29.94
C SER A 640 3.49 -31.41 31.04
N ALA A 641 3.14 -31.11 32.30
CA ALA A 641 3.62 -31.86 33.46
C ALA A 641 3.12 -33.32 33.49
N SER A 642 2.00 -33.63 32.83
CA SER A 642 1.43 -34.98 32.76
C SER A 642 2.33 -35.98 32.04
N LEU A 643 3.25 -35.50 31.18
CA LEU A 643 4.20 -36.35 30.44
C LEU A 643 5.45 -36.71 31.25
N ALA A 644 5.61 -36.20 32.48
CA ALA A 644 6.77 -36.50 33.33
C ALA A 644 7.08 -38.01 33.47
N PRO A 645 6.11 -38.94 33.59
CA PRO A 645 6.39 -40.38 33.67
C PRO A 645 7.12 -40.97 32.44
N VAL A 646 6.91 -40.41 31.25
CA VAL A 646 7.54 -40.88 30.00
C VAL A 646 8.98 -40.40 29.89
N VAL A 647 9.27 -39.19 30.39
CA VAL A 647 10.62 -38.59 30.37
C VAL A 647 11.63 -39.48 31.08
N GLY A 648 11.25 -40.07 32.22
CA GLY A 648 12.10 -41.01 32.95
C GLY A 648 12.47 -42.25 32.12
N ALA A 649 11.49 -42.81 31.39
CA ALA A 649 11.73 -43.97 30.52
C ALA A 649 12.61 -43.61 29.30
N VAL A 650 12.34 -42.48 28.65
CA VAL A 650 13.16 -41.95 27.55
C VAL A 650 14.60 -41.70 28.01
N ALA A 651 14.78 -41.09 29.17
CA ALA A 651 16.09 -40.78 29.73
C ALA A 651 16.91 -42.04 30.02
N ARG A 652 16.29 -43.10 30.58
CA ARG A 652 16.97 -44.39 30.79
C ARG A 652 17.44 -45.01 29.47
N GLN A 653 16.60 -44.96 28.43
CA GLN A 653 16.94 -45.48 27.10
C GLN A 653 18.06 -44.68 26.44
N ALA A 654 17.99 -43.35 26.48
CA ALA A 654 19.03 -42.48 25.95
C ALA A 654 20.35 -42.66 26.71
N GLY A 655 20.31 -42.83 28.03
CA GLY A 655 21.50 -43.12 28.84
C GLY A 655 22.16 -44.45 28.48
N ALA A 656 21.37 -45.49 28.19
CA ALA A 656 21.91 -46.80 27.79
C ALA A 656 22.64 -46.75 26.44
N ASN A 657 22.15 -45.93 25.50
CA ASN A 657 22.65 -45.86 24.12
C ASN A 657 23.16 -44.45 23.72
N ALA A 658 23.72 -43.69 24.66
CA ALA A 658 24.06 -42.28 24.46
C ALA A 658 24.97 -42.02 23.25
N ALA A 659 25.88 -42.94 22.93
CA ALA A 659 26.78 -42.83 21.79
C ALA A 659 26.06 -42.83 20.41
N ASN A 660 24.84 -43.35 20.34
CA ASN A 660 24.06 -43.44 19.10
C ASN A 660 23.15 -42.22 18.90
N TRP A 661 23.12 -41.27 19.83
CA TRP A 661 22.29 -40.08 19.77
C TRP A 661 23.09 -38.86 19.28
N PRO A 662 22.51 -38.00 18.43
CA PRO A 662 23.12 -36.72 18.10
C PRO A 662 23.34 -35.87 19.36
N VAL A 663 24.52 -35.24 19.49
CA VAL A 663 24.88 -34.42 20.66
C VAL A 663 23.87 -33.27 20.88
N THR A 664 23.36 -32.66 19.81
CA THR A 664 22.32 -31.63 19.87
C THR A 664 21.01 -32.12 20.50
N ASP A 665 20.67 -33.39 20.27
CA ASP A 665 19.44 -33.99 20.78
C ASP A 665 19.59 -34.44 22.23
N LEU A 666 20.77 -34.92 22.62
CA LEU A 666 21.12 -35.17 24.03
C LEU A 666 21.03 -33.88 24.86
N VAL A 667 21.50 -32.75 24.34
CA VAL A 667 21.37 -31.43 25.01
C VAL A 667 19.91 -31.06 25.23
N ARG A 668 19.06 -31.24 24.21
CA ARG A 668 17.61 -30.98 24.31
C ARG A 668 16.93 -31.91 25.30
N LEU A 669 17.29 -33.19 25.30
CA LEU A 669 16.78 -34.18 26.24
C LEU A 669 17.17 -33.84 27.69
N LEU A 670 18.43 -33.50 27.95
CA LEU A 670 18.88 -33.09 29.28
C LEU A 670 18.09 -31.87 29.78
N LEU A 671 17.85 -30.89 28.91
CA LEU A 671 17.04 -29.72 29.26
C LEU A 671 15.58 -30.09 29.57
N ALA A 672 15.02 -31.05 28.85
CA ALA A 672 13.68 -31.57 29.12
C ALA A 672 13.60 -32.28 30.47
N VAL A 673 14.57 -33.16 30.77
CA VAL A 673 14.73 -33.85 32.05
C VAL A 673 14.88 -32.85 33.20
N ALA A 674 15.69 -31.81 33.03
CA ALA A 674 15.90 -30.78 34.05
C ALA A 674 14.61 -30.00 34.40
N LYS A 675 13.74 -29.79 33.42
CA LYS A 675 12.44 -29.13 33.61
C LYS A 675 11.37 -30.04 34.20
N ALA A 676 11.41 -31.34 33.87
CA ALA A 676 10.49 -32.35 34.38
C ALA A 676 10.88 -32.78 35.81
N LYS A 677 10.63 -31.90 36.79
CA LYS A 677 10.93 -32.15 38.21
C LYS A 677 10.33 -33.49 38.66
N LYS A 678 11.13 -34.32 39.35
CA LYS A 678 10.74 -35.66 39.85
C LYS A 678 10.48 -36.72 38.76
N ALA A 679 10.84 -36.47 37.49
CA ALA A 679 10.71 -37.47 36.43
C ALA A 679 11.75 -38.61 36.51
N LEU A 680 12.90 -38.34 37.11
CA LEU A 680 13.93 -39.33 37.44
C LEU A 680 14.28 -39.25 38.91
N GLU A 681 14.63 -40.40 39.49
CA GLU A 681 15.27 -40.45 40.79
C GLU A 681 16.66 -39.78 40.73
N PRO A 682 17.12 -39.13 41.80
CA PRO A 682 18.40 -38.41 41.81
C PRO A 682 19.60 -39.28 41.37
N GLY A 683 19.61 -40.57 41.72
CA GLY A 683 20.63 -41.52 41.31
C GLY A 683 20.61 -41.80 39.80
N GLU A 684 19.43 -42.04 39.22
CA GLU A 684 19.28 -42.28 37.78
C GLU A 684 19.67 -41.04 36.96
N LYS A 685 19.33 -39.86 37.46
CA LYS A 685 19.70 -38.58 36.84
C LYS A 685 21.22 -38.38 36.85
N ALA A 686 21.89 -38.70 37.96
CA ALA A 686 23.34 -38.62 38.04
C ALA A 686 24.04 -39.61 37.08
N ASP A 687 23.51 -40.82 36.93
CA ASP A 687 24.05 -41.82 36.00
C ASP A 687 23.86 -41.42 34.54
N LEU A 688 22.70 -40.83 34.20
CA LEU A 688 22.47 -40.25 32.87
C LEU A 688 23.49 -39.16 32.56
N LEU A 689 23.68 -38.21 33.47
CA LEU A 689 24.61 -37.09 33.28
C LEU A 689 26.04 -37.58 33.09
N LYS A 690 26.49 -38.58 33.87
CA LYS A 690 27.81 -39.20 33.70
C LYS A 690 28.00 -39.82 32.31
N ARG A 691 27.01 -40.58 31.83
CA ARG A 691 27.07 -41.25 30.52
C ARG A 691 27.03 -40.26 29.36
N VAL A 692 26.19 -39.22 29.47
CA VAL A 692 26.08 -38.18 28.46
C VAL A 692 27.34 -37.30 28.45
N ALA A 693 27.96 -37.03 29.60
CA ALA A 693 29.19 -36.24 29.69
C ALA A 693 30.34 -36.85 28.87
N VAL A 694 30.48 -38.17 28.83
CA VAL A 694 31.52 -38.86 28.04
C VAL A 694 31.37 -38.56 26.54
N VAL A 695 30.14 -38.40 26.05
CA VAL A 695 29.83 -38.16 24.63
C VAL A 695 29.85 -36.68 24.29
N VAL A 696 29.27 -35.83 25.15
CA VAL A 696 29.08 -34.39 24.87
C VAL A 696 30.36 -33.59 25.05
N THR A 697 31.16 -33.87 26.09
CA THR A 697 32.38 -33.11 26.41
C THR A 697 33.38 -33.00 25.25
N PRO A 698 33.73 -34.08 24.50
CA PRO A 698 34.66 -33.96 23.37
C PRO A 698 34.10 -33.16 22.19
N GLU A 699 32.78 -33.04 22.05
CA GLU A 699 32.11 -32.34 20.95
C GLU A 699 31.59 -30.93 21.32
N LEU A 700 31.89 -30.41 22.52
CA LEU A 700 31.45 -29.07 22.93
C LEU A 700 31.84 -27.97 21.94
N GLY A 701 33.01 -28.12 21.29
CA GLY A 701 33.51 -27.18 20.28
C GLY A 701 32.67 -27.12 19.00
N THR A 702 31.93 -28.17 18.65
CA THR A 702 31.12 -28.22 17.41
C THR A 702 29.69 -27.71 17.60
N LEU A 703 29.23 -27.59 18.85
CA LEU A 703 27.89 -27.15 19.19
C LEU A 703 27.65 -25.68 18.85
N LEU A 704 26.39 -25.34 18.53
CA LEU A 704 25.96 -23.95 18.39
C LEU A 704 25.95 -23.26 19.76
N ALA A 705 26.22 -21.95 19.76
CA ALA A 705 26.23 -21.12 20.97
C ALA A 705 24.93 -21.27 21.80
N ALA A 706 23.77 -21.35 21.14
CA ALA A 706 22.49 -21.54 21.78
C ALA A 706 22.34 -22.91 22.49
N ASP A 707 22.98 -23.96 21.97
CA ASP A 707 22.91 -25.30 22.56
C ASP A 707 23.86 -25.44 23.76
N VAL A 708 25.00 -24.75 23.74
CA VAL A 708 25.87 -24.65 24.93
C VAL A 708 25.13 -23.99 26.11
N ILE A 709 24.35 -22.94 25.86
CA ILE A 709 23.51 -22.31 26.90
C ILE A 709 22.46 -23.30 27.42
N LYS A 710 21.79 -24.04 26.54
CA LYS A 710 20.79 -25.05 26.94
C LYS A 710 21.43 -26.14 27.80
N LEU A 711 22.63 -26.59 27.45
CA LEU A 711 23.38 -27.57 28.22
C LEU A 711 23.69 -27.05 29.62
N VAL A 712 24.25 -25.83 29.73
CA VAL A 712 24.53 -25.19 31.02
C VAL A 712 23.27 -25.06 31.88
N LEU A 713 22.14 -24.66 31.30
CA LEU A 713 20.86 -24.57 32.01
C LEU A 713 20.27 -25.94 32.40
N ALA A 714 20.57 -26.98 31.65
CA ALA A 714 20.09 -28.34 31.94
C ALA A 714 20.78 -28.93 33.17
N VAL A 715 22.09 -28.66 33.32
CA VAL A 715 22.91 -29.28 34.38
C VAL A 715 23.11 -28.38 35.60
N SER A 716 22.80 -27.07 35.51
CA SER A 716 23.01 -26.12 36.61
C SER A 716 22.22 -26.44 37.88
N GLY A 717 21.09 -27.14 37.77
CA GLY A 717 20.24 -27.51 38.90
C GLY A 717 20.80 -28.64 39.76
N ASP A 718 21.76 -29.41 39.25
CA ASP A 718 22.35 -30.58 39.93
C ASP A 718 23.65 -30.23 40.69
N GLY A 719 24.02 -28.95 40.70
CA GLY A 719 25.24 -28.46 41.30
C GLY A 719 26.47 -28.62 40.41
N ARG A 720 27.64 -28.59 41.03
CA ARG A 720 28.93 -28.60 40.33
C ARG A 720 29.21 -29.98 39.73
N SER A 721 29.42 -30.03 38.41
CA SER A 721 29.73 -31.25 37.66
C SER A 721 30.76 -30.97 36.57
N ASP A 722 31.55 -31.99 36.19
CA ASP A 722 32.58 -31.88 35.14
C ASP A 722 31.99 -31.39 33.80
N LEU A 723 30.76 -31.83 33.49
CA LEU A 723 30.05 -31.41 32.28
C LEU A 723 29.63 -29.93 32.33
N LEU A 724 29.20 -29.44 33.50
CA LEU A 724 28.87 -28.02 33.69
C LEU A 724 30.12 -27.15 33.58
N GLU A 725 31.23 -27.58 34.16
CA GLU A 725 32.50 -26.86 34.09
C GLU A 725 33.02 -26.78 32.65
N ALA A 726 33.07 -27.90 31.94
CA ALA A 726 33.50 -27.93 30.54
C ALA A 726 32.59 -27.07 29.63
N ALA A 727 31.27 -27.12 29.82
CA ALA A 727 30.34 -26.30 29.06
C ALA A 727 30.45 -24.80 29.40
N ALA A 728 30.68 -24.46 30.68
CA ALA A 728 30.89 -23.08 31.11
C ALA A 728 32.22 -22.53 30.61
N GLU A 729 33.29 -23.33 30.59
CA GLU A 729 34.61 -22.97 30.05
C GLU A 729 34.52 -22.68 28.54
N GLU A 730 33.90 -23.57 27.76
CA GLU A 730 33.68 -23.35 26.32
C GLU A 730 32.87 -22.06 26.06
N ALA A 731 31.84 -21.79 26.87
CA ALA A 731 31.01 -20.60 26.71
C ALA A 731 31.75 -19.30 27.10
N ILE A 732 32.50 -19.31 28.21
CA ILE A 732 33.08 -18.11 28.82
C ILE A 732 34.47 -17.80 28.26
N GLU A 733 35.30 -18.80 28.00
CA GLU A 733 36.67 -18.58 27.56
C GLU A 733 36.79 -18.43 26.04
N ARG A 734 35.96 -19.15 25.29
CA ARG A 734 36.06 -19.20 23.82
C ARG A 734 35.01 -18.37 23.11
N ARG A 735 33.86 -18.08 23.74
CA ARG A 735 32.66 -17.54 23.04
C ARG A 735 31.97 -16.35 23.72
N ILE A 736 32.46 -15.86 24.85
CA ILE A 736 31.74 -14.85 25.68
C ILE A 736 31.35 -13.57 24.92
N SER A 737 32.19 -13.11 24.00
CA SER A 737 31.95 -11.91 23.18
C SER A 737 30.97 -12.13 22.03
N GLY A 738 30.69 -13.39 21.66
CA GLY A 738 29.79 -13.75 20.56
C GLY A 738 28.32 -13.86 20.97
N PHE A 739 28.00 -13.80 22.27
CA PHE A 739 26.63 -13.96 22.75
C PHE A 739 25.85 -12.63 22.76
N PRO A 740 24.64 -12.60 22.19
CA PRO A 740 23.70 -11.50 22.42
C PRO A 740 23.43 -11.31 23.92
N PRO A 741 23.25 -10.08 24.43
CA PRO A 741 23.14 -9.83 25.87
C PRO A 741 22.02 -10.61 26.58
N ALA A 742 20.87 -10.82 25.93
CA ALA A 742 19.79 -11.62 26.51
C ALA A 742 20.17 -13.10 26.68
N GLN A 743 20.92 -13.66 25.73
CA GLN A 743 21.44 -15.04 25.81
C GLN A 743 22.56 -15.15 26.84
N LEU A 744 23.44 -14.14 26.92
CA LEU A 744 24.48 -14.07 27.95
C LEU A 744 23.88 -14.00 29.36
N LEU A 745 22.73 -13.35 29.54
CA LEU A 745 22.01 -13.32 30.83
C LEU A 745 21.50 -14.72 31.21
N MET A 746 20.97 -15.49 30.26
CA MET A 746 20.57 -16.87 30.49
C MET A 746 21.76 -17.77 30.85
N LEU A 747 22.89 -17.62 30.15
CA LEU A 747 24.14 -18.29 30.50
C LEU A 747 24.56 -17.93 31.93
N THR A 748 24.55 -16.64 32.27
CA THR A 748 24.91 -16.14 33.61
C THR A 748 24.03 -16.76 34.69
N GLN A 749 22.73 -16.94 34.43
CA GLN A 749 21.84 -17.61 35.35
C GLN A 749 22.23 -19.07 35.61
N GLY A 750 22.52 -19.84 34.55
CA GLY A 750 22.90 -21.24 34.70
C GLY A 750 24.26 -21.41 35.38
N VAL A 751 25.27 -20.64 34.97
CA VAL A 751 26.63 -20.75 35.53
C VAL A 751 26.66 -20.33 37.00
N VAL A 752 26.01 -19.22 37.37
CA VAL A 752 25.96 -18.76 38.76
C VAL A 752 25.20 -19.75 39.65
N GLN A 753 24.09 -20.30 39.15
CA GLN A 753 23.30 -21.29 39.88
C GLN A 753 24.08 -22.58 40.15
N GLY A 754 24.81 -23.10 39.16
CA GLY A 754 25.46 -24.40 39.27
C GLY A 754 26.90 -24.38 39.79
N LEU A 755 27.70 -23.36 39.48
CA LEU A 755 29.11 -23.26 39.89
C LEU A 755 29.34 -22.38 41.13
N GLY A 756 28.39 -21.52 41.50
CA GLY A 756 28.51 -20.63 42.65
C GLY A 756 29.75 -19.72 42.56
N ALA A 757 30.61 -19.75 43.58
CA ALA A 757 31.87 -18.99 43.61
C ALA A 757 32.97 -19.72 42.83
N HIS A 758 33.03 -19.52 41.51
CA HIS A 758 34.02 -20.10 40.60
C HIS A 758 34.76 -19.04 39.78
N ASP A 759 35.99 -19.31 39.35
CA ASP A 759 36.79 -18.38 38.55
C ASP A 759 36.12 -17.98 37.23
N LEU A 760 35.40 -18.92 36.60
CA LEU A 760 34.59 -18.66 35.39
C LEU A 760 33.46 -17.65 35.67
N VAL A 761 32.81 -17.73 36.84
CA VAL A 761 31.76 -16.77 37.24
C VAL A 761 32.35 -15.38 37.45
N ARG A 762 33.56 -15.30 38.00
CA ARG A 762 34.29 -14.03 38.14
C ARG A 762 34.60 -13.42 36.76
N LYS A 763 35.16 -14.20 35.83
CA LYS A 763 35.42 -13.75 34.44
C LYS A 763 34.15 -13.22 33.76
N LEU A 764 33.02 -13.92 33.96
CA LEU A 764 31.72 -13.52 33.39
C LEU A 764 31.18 -12.22 34.00
N THR A 765 31.29 -12.05 35.32
CA THR A 765 30.86 -10.82 36.00
C THR A 765 31.75 -9.61 35.65
N ASP A 766 33.06 -9.82 35.48
CA ASP A 766 33.99 -8.81 35.00
C ASP A 766 33.65 -8.36 33.56
N PHE A 767 33.34 -9.32 32.66
CA PHE A 767 32.91 -9.01 31.29
C PHE A 767 31.62 -8.19 31.24
N TRP A 768 30.63 -8.52 32.07
CA TRP A 768 29.41 -7.72 32.20
C TRP A 768 29.67 -6.31 32.71
N ALA A 769 30.58 -6.17 33.69
CA ALA A 769 30.93 -4.88 34.26
C ALA A 769 31.56 -3.95 33.21
N GLU A 770 32.34 -4.49 32.27
CA GLU A 770 32.96 -3.72 31.19
C GLU A 770 31.98 -3.40 30.06
N SER A 771 31.22 -4.41 29.59
CA SER A 771 30.23 -4.24 28.52
C SER A 771 29.15 -3.19 28.85
N LEU A 772 28.78 -3.06 30.13
CA LEU A 772 27.79 -2.07 30.58
C LEU A 772 28.36 -0.65 30.74
N LYS A 773 29.69 -0.48 30.79
CA LYS A 773 30.37 0.83 30.81
C LYS A 773 30.55 1.40 29.40
N ASP A 774 30.90 0.55 28.43
CA ASP A 774 31.17 0.94 27.02
C ASP A 774 29.94 1.44 26.26
N SER A 775 28.73 1.27 26.82
CA SER A 775 27.49 1.77 26.20
C SER A 775 27.39 3.32 26.16
N LYS A 776 28.41 4.04 26.65
CA LYS A 776 28.56 5.50 26.55
C LYS A 776 29.58 5.89 25.47
N GLY A 777 29.27 5.69 24.19
CA GLY A 777 30.10 6.31 23.15
C GLY A 777 29.97 5.73 21.74
N SER A 778 28.97 6.17 20.99
CA SER A 778 29.08 6.32 19.52
C SER A 778 28.11 7.38 18.97
N GLY A 779 27.76 8.37 19.81
CA GLY A 779 27.03 9.57 19.38
C GLY A 779 28.02 10.65 18.98
N GLY A 780 28.71 10.45 17.86
CA GLY A 780 29.74 11.38 17.37
C GLY A 780 29.78 11.43 15.85
N ALA A 781 29.28 12.56 15.33
CA ALA A 781 29.46 13.09 13.98
C ALA A 781 28.67 12.43 12.82
N TRP A 782 27.94 13.28 12.10
CA TRP A 782 27.16 13.07 10.86
C TRP A 782 25.78 12.42 11.07
N ASP A 783 24.82 13.26 11.46
CA ASP A 783 23.39 12.92 11.51
C ASP A 783 22.83 13.06 10.08
N SER A 784 22.89 11.97 9.30
CA SER A 784 22.10 11.84 8.07
C SER A 784 20.83 11.05 8.36
N ASP A 785 19.70 11.62 7.94
CA ASP A 785 18.33 11.14 8.13
C ASP A 785 17.99 9.95 7.19
N ASP A 786 18.97 9.08 6.92
CA ASP A 786 18.79 7.94 6.02
C ASP A 786 18.19 6.73 6.77
N GLU A 787 17.24 6.05 6.11
CA GLU A 787 16.56 4.86 6.62
C GLU A 787 17.52 3.75 7.12
N VAL A 788 18.75 3.72 6.59
CA VAL A 788 19.80 2.76 7.00
C VAL A 788 20.36 3.06 8.39
N THR A 789 20.61 4.33 8.73
CA THR A 789 21.10 4.71 10.07
C THR A 789 20.01 4.56 11.12
N LYS A 790 18.74 4.79 10.73
CA LYS A 790 17.55 4.53 11.55
C LYS A 790 17.37 3.03 11.83
N LYS A 791 17.41 2.17 10.80
CA LYS A 791 17.39 0.70 10.97
C LYS A 791 18.57 0.18 11.79
N ARG A 792 19.76 0.76 11.64
CA ARG A 792 20.94 0.42 12.45
C ARG A 792 20.73 0.77 13.93
N ARG A 793 20.21 1.96 14.23
CA ARG A 793 19.84 2.38 15.60
C ARG A 793 18.73 1.49 16.19
N GLU A 794 17.74 1.09 15.39
CA GLU A 794 16.68 0.16 15.81
C GLU A 794 17.21 -1.25 16.10
N LEU A 795 18.15 -1.76 15.29
CA LEU A 795 18.82 -3.04 15.54
C LEU A 795 19.72 -2.99 16.78
N GLU A 796 20.46 -1.90 16.97
CA GLU A 796 21.27 -1.67 18.18
C GLU A 796 20.41 -1.51 19.45
N GLN A 797 19.21 -0.92 19.35
CA GLN A 797 18.24 -0.86 20.44
C GLN A 797 17.65 -2.25 20.76
N LYS A 798 17.33 -3.04 19.73
CA LYS A 798 16.86 -4.43 19.90
C LYS A 798 17.91 -5.37 20.49
N SER A 799 19.19 -5.06 20.30
CA SER A 799 20.32 -5.86 20.79
C SER A 799 20.76 -5.54 22.23
N ARG A 800 20.14 -4.57 22.93
CA ARG A 800 20.48 -4.20 24.32
C ARG A 800 19.55 -4.87 25.33
N LEU A 801 20.03 -5.10 26.56
CA LEU A 801 19.17 -5.56 27.67
C LEU A 801 18.06 -4.53 27.97
N SER A 802 16.85 -5.00 28.23
CA SER A 802 15.76 -4.16 28.75
C SER A 802 16.03 -3.73 30.19
N ALA A 803 15.33 -2.70 30.68
CA ALA A 803 15.45 -2.27 32.07
C ALA A 803 15.08 -3.41 33.05
N ASP A 804 14.05 -4.20 32.74
CA ASP A 804 13.65 -5.36 33.56
C ASP A 804 14.73 -6.47 33.55
N GLN A 805 15.37 -6.71 32.41
CA GLN A 805 16.46 -7.69 32.30
C GLN A 805 17.72 -7.25 33.07
N LEU A 806 17.98 -5.94 33.19
CA LEU A 806 19.05 -5.42 34.06
C LEU A 806 18.77 -5.67 35.55
N VAL A 807 17.50 -5.57 35.97
CA VAL A 807 17.07 -5.95 37.32
C VAL A 807 17.20 -7.46 37.53
N GLN A 808 16.89 -8.26 36.51
CA GLN A 808 17.11 -9.70 36.54
C GLN A 808 18.60 -10.04 36.65
N LEU A 809 19.48 -9.35 35.92
CA LEU A 809 20.93 -9.54 35.99
C LEU A 809 21.44 -9.29 37.42
N SER A 810 21.05 -8.17 38.06
CA SER A 810 21.47 -7.89 39.44
C SER A 810 21.00 -8.96 40.42
N ARG A 811 19.78 -9.49 40.23
CA ARG A 811 19.25 -10.58 41.05
C ARG A 811 20.04 -11.87 40.86
N VAL A 812 20.31 -12.25 39.61
CA VAL A 812 21.05 -13.47 39.27
C VAL A 812 22.47 -13.42 39.81
N THR A 813 23.15 -12.28 39.69
CA THR A 813 24.53 -12.13 40.16
C THR A 813 24.62 -11.72 41.63
N ALA A 814 23.50 -11.60 42.37
CA ALA A 814 23.51 -11.21 43.78
C ALA A 814 24.50 -12.01 44.67
N PRO A 815 24.62 -13.35 44.56
CA PRO A 815 25.52 -14.12 45.43
C PRO A 815 27.01 -14.01 45.08
N VAL A 816 27.36 -13.55 43.87
CA VAL A 816 28.75 -13.57 43.34
C VAL A 816 29.17 -12.25 42.68
N GLY A 817 28.33 -11.22 42.80
CA GLY A 817 28.44 -9.98 42.03
C GLY A 817 29.54 -9.06 42.55
N THR A 818 30.40 -8.59 41.65
CA THR A 818 31.43 -7.60 41.97
C THR A 818 30.83 -6.21 42.16
N ARG A 819 31.47 -5.38 42.99
CA ARG A 819 31.04 -4.00 43.24
C ARG A 819 31.00 -3.16 41.95
N SER A 820 31.95 -3.41 41.04
CA SER A 820 32.01 -2.79 39.71
C SER A 820 30.78 -3.11 38.85
N LEU A 821 30.32 -4.37 38.84
CA LEU A 821 29.13 -4.81 38.12
C LEU A 821 27.86 -4.17 38.71
N ILE A 822 27.72 -4.19 40.04
CA ILE A 822 26.59 -3.60 40.76
C ILE A 822 26.46 -2.09 40.46
N ASP A 823 27.59 -1.38 40.44
CA ASP A 823 27.63 0.05 40.11
C ASP A 823 27.36 0.35 38.63
N ALA A 824 27.78 -0.53 37.71
CA ALA A 824 27.47 -0.43 36.29
C ALA A 824 25.97 -0.64 36.01
N ILE A 825 25.37 -1.69 36.58
CA ILE A 825 23.93 -1.98 36.48
C ILE A 825 23.12 -0.82 37.06
N GLY A 826 23.48 -0.35 38.26
CA GLY A 826 22.81 0.78 38.89
C GLY A 826 22.91 2.07 38.07
N SER A 827 24.04 2.31 37.41
CA SER A 827 24.21 3.48 36.53
C SER A 827 23.29 3.45 35.31
N GLN A 828 23.11 2.29 34.68
CA GLN A 828 22.22 2.10 33.52
C GLN A 828 20.73 2.19 33.92
N LEU A 829 20.36 1.60 35.07
CA LEU A 829 18.99 1.66 35.59
C LEU A 829 18.57 3.08 35.95
N VAL A 830 19.46 3.94 36.46
CA VAL A 830 19.15 5.35 36.74
C VAL A 830 18.73 6.11 35.48
N SER A 831 19.36 5.84 34.33
CA SER A 831 18.97 6.46 33.05
C SER A 831 17.67 5.92 32.47
N ARG A 832 17.30 4.68 32.82
CA ARG A 832 16.25 3.90 32.14
C ARG A 832 15.08 3.48 33.04
N ALA A 833 15.00 4.02 34.26
CA ALA A 833 13.98 3.65 35.24
C ALA A 833 12.53 3.81 34.74
N LYS A 834 12.29 4.69 33.75
CA LYS A 834 10.96 4.89 33.14
C LYS A 834 10.51 3.73 32.24
N GLU A 835 11.44 2.91 31.75
CA GLU A 835 11.17 1.77 30.87
C GLU A 835 10.76 0.50 31.64
N LEU A 836 10.84 0.51 32.97
CA LEU A 836 10.50 -0.66 33.81
C LEU A 836 9.01 -0.98 33.74
N THR A 837 8.67 -2.26 33.69
CA THR A 837 7.27 -2.71 33.88
C THR A 837 6.89 -2.61 35.36
N GLU A 838 5.59 -2.79 35.67
CA GLU A 838 5.15 -2.83 37.07
C GLU A 838 5.80 -4.00 37.84
N ALA A 839 5.94 -5.17 37.20
CA ALA A 839 6.65 -6.31 37.77
C ALA A 839 8.16 -6.01 37.97
N GLY A 840 8.79 -5.35 36.99
CA GLY A 840 10.19 -4.92 37.08
C GLY A 840 10.45 -3.92 38.20
N ARG A 841 9.53 -2.96 38.42
CA ARG A 841 9.59 -2.02 39.55
C ARG A 841 9.52 -2.72 40.90
N LYS A 842 8.57 -3.65 41.08
CA LYS A 842 8.45 -4.46 42.31
C LYS A 842 9.71 -5.29 42.56
N ALA A 843 10.26 -5.92 41.53
CA ALA A 843 11.51 -6.68 41.63
C ALA A 843 12.71 -5.79 41.99
N LEU A 844 12.76 -4.56 41.46
CA LEU A 844 13.82 -3.59 41.76
C LEU A 844 13.73 -3.06 43.20
N GLU A 845 12.53 -2.83 43.72
CA GLU A 845 12.33 -2.43 45.12
C GLU A 845 12.86 -3.49 46.09
N VAL A 846 12.62 -4.77 45.80
CA VAL A 846 13.18 -5.90 46.56
C VAL A 846 14.72 -5.87 46.52
N GLN A 847 15.32 -5.63 45.35
CA GLN A 847 16.78 -5.56 45.21
C GLN A 847 17.41 -4.30 45.85
N LEU A 848 16.62 -3.27 46.17
CA LEU A 848 17.07 -2.04 46.87
C LEU A 848 16.87 -2.08 48.40
N GLY A 849 16.21 -3.13 48.91
CA GLY A 849 16.04 -3.44 50.33
C GLY A 849 17.36 -3.81 51.02
N PRO A 850 17.36 -3.99 52.36
CA PRO A 850 18.59 -4.27 53.13
C PRO A 850 19.34 -5.53 52.68
N ASP A 851 18.64 -6.55 52.20
CA ASP A 851 19.21 -7.83 51.75
C ASP A 851 19.42 -7.91 50.23
N GLY A 852 19.21 -6.81 49.50
CA GLY A 852 19.27 -6.78 48.04
C GLY A 852 20.66 -6.43 47.49
N SER A 853 21.02 -7.01 46.34
CA SER A 853 22.33 -6.79 45.68
C SER A 853 22.59 -5.32 45.32
N LEU A 854 21.55 -4.56 44.96
CA LEU A 854 21.65 -3.14 44.61
C LEU A 854 21.68 -2.22 45.83
N ALA A 855 21.58 -2.77 47.06
CA ALA A 855 21.69 -2.01 48.29
C ALA A 855 23.09 -1.38 48.47
N GLN A 856 24.11 -1.97 47.84
CA GLN A 856 25.51 -1.57 47.88
C GLN A 856 25.90 -0.63 46.72
N CYS A 857 24.96 -0.33 45.81
CA CYS A 857 25.20 0.55 44.67
C CYS A 857 25.44 2.01 45.13
N SER A 858 26.50 2.63 44.62
CA SER A 858 26.87 4.04 44.85
C SER A 858 25.77 5.05 44.50
N ARG A 859 24.82 4.68 43.64
CA ARG A 859 23.73 5.55 43.15
C ARG A 859 22.35 5.20 43.70
N LYS A 860 22.27 4.41 44.77
CA LYS A 860 21.03 3.96 45.43
C LYS A 860 19.98 5.06 45.62
N ASP A 861 20.38 6.23 46.13
CA ASP A 861 19.45 7.34 46.40
C ASP A 861 18.89 8.00 45.14
N ARG A 862 19.60 7.90 44.00
CA ARG A 862 19.08 8.37 42.70
C ARG A 862 18.12 7.36 42.09
N LEU A 863 18.41 6.07 42.26
CA LEU A 863 17.56 4.97 41.83
C LEU A 863 16.22 4.96 42.58
N LYS A 864 16.24 5.07 43.92
CA LYS A 864 15.02 5.16 44.75
C LYS A 864 14.13 6.35 44.34
N ARG A 865 14.73 7.49 44.00
CA ARG A 865 13.99 8.68 43.52
C ARG A 865 13.43 8.51 42.10
N ALA A 866 14.07 7.71 41.26
CA ALA A 866 13.62 7.48 39.89
C ALA A 866 12.46 6.48 39.79
N VAL A 867 12.27 5.62 40.81
CA VAL A 867 11.29 4.52 40.83
C VAL A 867 10.07 4.82 41.72
N ALA A 868 10.14 5.81 42.61
CA ALA A 868 9.05 6.14 43.53
C ALA A 868 7.71 6.44 42.80
N PRO A 869 6.59 5.83 43.21
CA PRO A 869 5.30 6.05 42.59
C PRO A 869 4.76 7.44 43.00
N GLY A 870 4.74 8.37 42.05
CA GLY A 870 4.15 9.70 42.20
C GLY A 870 5.15 10.81 42.49
N GLY A 871 5.60 11.50 41.43
CA GLY A 871 6.54 12.60 41.60
C GLY A 871 6.86 13.44 40.37
N SER A 872 5.96 13.58 39.38
CA SER A 872 6.09 14.63 38.35
C SER A 872 4.98 15.69 38.50
N LYS A 873 5.05 16.51 39.55
CA LYS A 873 4.63 17.91 39.40
C LYS A 873 5.85 18.68 38.94
N SER A 874 5.76 19.20 37.72
CA SER A 874 6.67 20.19 37.17
C SER A 874 6.97 21.28 38.21
N ARG A 875 8.23 21.38 38.64
CA ARG A 875 8.77 22.66 39.08
C ARG A 875 9.72 23.14 38.00
N SER A 876 9.13 23.87 37.05
CA SER A 876 9.85 24.82 36.21
C SER A 876 10.65 25.76 37.10
N ARG A 877 11.92 25.89 36.74
CA ARG A 877 12.91 26.80 37.33
C ARG A 877 12.36 28.23 37.42
N SER A 878 12.32 28.79 38.63
CA SER A 878 12.60 30.23 38.79
C SER A 878 13.95 30.37 39.48
N ARG A 879 14.89 30.99 38.76
CA ARG A 879 16.26 31.26 39.17
C ARG A 879 16.33 31.90 40.56
N ARG A 880 17.27 31.40 41.37
CA ARG A 880 17.81 32.09 42.54
C ARG A 880 18.58 33.33 42.10
N HIS A 881 18.07 34.50 42.46
CA HIS A 881 18.90 35.61 42.89
C HIS A 881 18.29 36.16 44.18
N SER A 882 18.93 35.85 45.31
CA SER A 882 18.85 36.72 46.48
C SER A 882 20.05 36.46 47.39
N ARG A 883 20.99 37.40 47.33
CA ARG A 883 21.90 37.72 48.42
C ARG A 883 21.07 38.38 49.53
N SER A 884 21.10 37.75 50.69
CA SER A 884 21.30 38.31 52.04
C SER A 884 20.61 39.60 52.49
N LYS A 885 20.00 39.47 53.69
CA LYS A 885 19.92 40.45 54.81
C LYS A 885 18.94 41.62 54.59
N SER A 886 18.15 42.09 55.55
CA SER A 886 18.02 41.79 56.99
C SER A 886 16.75 42.43 57.53
N ARG A 887 16.17 41.76 58.54
CA ARG A 887 15.46 42.29 59.72
C ARG A 887 15.60 43.80 59.98
N ARG A 888 14.48 44.47 60.23
CA ARG A 888 14.09 45.10 61.53
C ARG A 888 12.77 45.86 61.33
N SER A 889 11.74 45.53 62.13
CA SER A 889 11.12 46.41 63.14
C SER A 889 10.48 47.68 62.53
N GLU A 890 9.29 48.13 62.87
CA GLU A 890 8.44 47.91 64.03
C GLU A 890 7.08 48.52 63.72
N ARG A 891 6.07 48.01 64.43
CA ARG A 891 4.85 48.67 64.91
C ARG A 891 4.50 50.08 64.38
N GLY A 892 3.20 50.19 64.08
CA GLY A 892 2.38 51.10 64.88
C GLY A 892 1.78 52.30 64.15
N ARG A 893 0.51 52.12 63.75
CA ARG A 893 -0.61 53.03 64.00
C ARG A 893 -0.38 54.56 63.86
N SER A 894 -1.02 55.04 62.80
CA SER A 894 -2.14 56.00 62.83
C SER A 894 -1.89 57.52 62.94
N LYS A 895 -2.50 58.21 61.95
CA LYS A 895 -2.99 59.60 61.91
C LYS A 895 -1.88 60.66 61.86
N SER A 896 -1.85 61.64 60.94
CA SER A 896 -2.94 62.44 60.35
C SER A 896 -2.44 63.28 59.14
N ARG A 897 -3.39 63.92 58.43
CA ARG A 897 -3.28 65.06 57.47
C ARG A 897 -2.82 64.70 56.04
N ARG A 898 -3.67 64.82 54.98
CA ARG A 898 -4.10 66.04 54.23
C ARG A 898 -2.90 66.98 54.01
N SER A 899 -2.42 67.29 52.80
CA SER A 899 -2.99 67.64 51.50
C SER A 899 -2.00 67.19 50.38
N GLU A 900 -2.19 67.25 49.07
CA GLU A 900 -3.13 67.95 48.18
C GLU A 900 -3.14 67.28 46.78
N LYS A 901 -4.33 67.25 46.16
CA LYS A 901 -4.75 67.24 44.73
C LYS A 901 -3.80 66.68 43.64
N GLY A 902 -4.28 65.97 42.62
CA GLY A 902 -5.63 65.69 42.13
C GLY A 902 -5.54 64.75 40.92
N ARG A 903 -6.41 63.73 40.83
CA ARG A 903 -7.62 63.65 39.94
C ARG A 903 -7.26 63.45 38.46
N ARG A 904 -7.82 62.52 37.69
CA ARG A 904 -9.02 61.63 37.72
C ARG A 904 -8.73 60.52 36.68
N GLY A 905 -9.11 59.25 36.84
CA GLY A 905 -10.48 58.70 36.79
C GLY A 905 -10.69 58.02 35.42
N ARG A 906 -10.67 56.68 35.33
CA ARG A 906 -11.85 55.77 35.31
C ARG A 906 -12.82 56.07 34.14
N SER A 907 -13.43 55.14 33.42
CA SER A 907 -13.53 53.67 33.40
C SER A 907 -14.71 53.33 32.45
N ARG A 908 -14.73 52.13 31.85
CA ARG A 908 -15.91 51.25 31.56
C ARG A 908 -17.15 51.88 30.88
N SER A 909 -17.68 51.36 29.78
CA SER A 909 -18.65 50.22 29.70
C SER A 909 -19.24 50.20 28.27
N ARG A 910 -19.27 49.09 27.53
CA ARG A 910 -20.38 48.12 27.31
C ARG A 910 -21.81 48.71 27.09
N SER A 911 -22.27 48.70 25.84
CA SER A 911 -23.59 48.20 25.35
C SER A 911 -23.62 48.31 23.81
N ARG A 912 -23.95 47.24 23.06
CA ARG A 912 -25.21 47.06 22.31
C ARG A 912 -25.66 48.36 21.63
N GLU A 913 -25.82 48.43 20.31
CA GLU A 913 -26.84 47.68 19.59
C GLU A 913 -26.65 47.79 18.06
N ARG A 914 -27.19 46.78 17.37
CA ARG A 914 -27.27 46.66 15.92
C ARG A 914 -28.11 47.78 15.32
N GLY A 915 -27.73 48.25 14.14
CA GLY A 915 -28.56 49.16 13.36
C GLY A 915 -28.05 49.34 11.94
N ARG A 916 -28.51 48.44 11.06
CA ARG A 916 -28.90 48.71 9.68
C ARG A 916 -27.84 49.23 8.69
N ASP A 917 -27.61 48.34 7.73
CA ASP A 917 -27.85 48.57 6.31
C ASP A 917 -26.85 49.39 5.47
N ARG A 918 -26.70 48.84 4.26
CA ARG A 918 -26.24 49.45 3.01
C ARG A 918 -24.73 49.61 2.80
N ARG A 919 -24.29 48.74 1.88
CA ARG A 919 -23.51 49.06 0.67
C ARG A 919 -22.20 49.82 0.91
N ARG A 920 -21.09 49.10 0.80
CA ARG A 920 -20.15 49.25 -0.32
C ARG A 920 -19.19 48.08 -0.39
#